data_AF-A0A061GDK0-F1
#
_entry.id   AF-A0A061GDK0-F1
#
_cell.length_a   1.000
_cell.length_b   1.000
_cell.length_c   1.000
_cell.angle_alpha   90.00
_cell.angle_beta   90.00
_cell.angle_gamma   90.00
#
_symmetry.space_group_name_H-M   'P 1'
#
loop_
_entity.id
_entity.type
_entity.pdbx_description
1 polymer ?
#
loop_
_entity_poly.entity_id
_entity_poly.type
_entity_poly.pdbx_seq_one_letter_code
_entity_poly.pdbx_strand_id
1 'polypeptide(L)'
;MDNSGNNSPSLISREKLEDVASWVSATVVSAFFSSLERCSCVNLATTDPDDDDNPEEAKDRPLTYSSRSGLLLWRHFHRLYSGFAVAATPYAVLSDYIIRSWFLALTQLTIGLSSGLPVSAPLSCSKDSGPVVPTIPLLGFLQRVQETALKTYGKSSFDPKDYVDLSLKFNLSTTVEAFDKLPKTANGSVSVKYLDAFIGEYFKGAGEDLVYADPLDFVPEPHGFLPKVENPEVRAWALEVHALWKNLSRKVSNSVHQHPELHTMLPLPGPVVIPGSRFREVYYWDSYWVIRGLMASKMYATAKAIVTNLISLLDTYGHVLSGARAYYTNRSQPPLLSAMVYEIYNRTGDVELVRRSLPPLLKEYQFWNSEIHKVIIHDAEQGNHSLNQYYATWNKPRPESSTMDKKIASKLLNDPEKQQFYRELASTTESGWDFSTRWMRNPSEFTTLATTKILPVDLNIFILRMELDIAFFAKVVGENTVAEDFLRASQTRQKAFNSVFWNEKMGQWLDYWLNNNAACEESQTWEAQNQNQNVFASNFVPLWIDLFNSDTPLVKKVTRSLQSSGLLRAAGIATSLTNSGNQSLMLRRENKTCAHRDFPNGWAPLQHMIVEGLSRSGSTEARSIAKDIAERWIRTNYVAYKKTGAMHEKYDVEKCGEYRGGGEYIPQTGFGWSNGVVLAFLEEFGWPEDQKMDCN
;
A
#
# COMPACT_ATOMS: atom_id res chain seq x y z
N MET A 1 63.98 60.49 35.55
CA MET A 1 62.76 61.28 35.36
C MET A 1 61.61 60.32 35.52
N ASP A 2 60.78 60.55 36.55
CA ASP A 2 59.36 60.21 36.75
C ASP A 2 58.81 58.87 36.21
N ASN A 3 57.96 58.09 36.87
CA ASN A 3 57.02 58.38 37.95
C ASN A 3 56.56 57.05 38.59
N SER A 4 56.04 57.17 39.80
CA SER A 4 55.35 56.20 40.66
C SER A 4 54.29 55.27 40.00
N GLY A 5 54.08 54.09 40.62
CA GLY A 5 52.96 53.20 40.30
C GLY A 5 52.67 52.19 41.42
N ASN A 6 51.58 52.44 42.16
CA ASN A 6 51.06 51.68 43.31
C ASN A 6 50.84 50.17 43.07
N ASN A 7 51.21 49.36 44.06
CA ASN A 7 50.71 48.01 44.27
C ASN A 7 49.48 48.03 45.21
N SER A 8 48.32 47.63 44.71
CA SER A 8 47.18 47.18 45.52
C SER A 8 46.49 46.00 44.81
N PRO A 9 46.09 44.94 45.54
CA PRO A 9 45.57 43.72 44.94
C PRO A 9 44.08 43.90 44.60
N SER A 10 43.69 43.66 43.34
CA SER A 10 42.28 43.65 42.97
C SER A 10 41.60 42.39 43.47
N LEU A 11 40.74 42.54 44.49
CA LEU A 11 39.73 41.55 44.84
C LEU A 11 38.81 41.32 43.64
N ILE A 12 38.75 40.08 43.16
CA ILE A 12 37.79 39.63 42.16
C ILE A 12 36.39 39.76 42.78
N SER A 13 35.49 40.51 42.13
CA SER A 13 34.11 40.68 42.61
C SER A 13 33.36 39.35 42.57
N ARG A 14 32.48 39.14 43.56
CA ARG A 14 31.69 37.91 43.74
C ARG A 14 30.84 37.57 42.50
N GLU A 15 30.34 38.58 41.79
CA GLU A 15 29.64 38.42 40.50
C GLU A 15 30.53 37.79 39.42
N LYS A 16 31.81 38.19 39.30
CA LYS A 16 32.74 37.58 38.33
C LYS A 16 33.06 36.12 38.67
N LEU A 17 33.07 35.77 39.96
CA LEU A 17 33.22 34.38 40.41
C LEU A 17 31.96 33.55 40.11
N GLU A 18 30.76 34.12 40.27
CA GLU A 18 29.50 33.47 39.92
C GLU A 18 29.33 33.28 38.41
N ASP A 19 29.74 34.25 37.59
CA ASP A 19 29.74 34.14 36.13
C ASP A 19 30.71 33.08 35.63
N VAL A 20 31.92 33.01 36.21
CA VAL A 20 32.90 31.97 35.88
C VAL A 20 32.40 30.61 36.36
N ALA A 21 31.80 30.50 37.54
CA ALA A 21 31.22 29.26 38.04
C ALA A 21 30.04 28.78 37.18
N SER A 22 29.17 29.70 36.73
CA SER A 22 28.06 29.42 35.83
C SER A 22 28.55 28.96 34.45
N TRP A 23 29.56 29.62 33.91
CA TRP A 23 30.17 29.25 32.63
C TRP A 23 30.89 27.90 32.68
N VAL A 24 31.65 27.62 33.75
CA VAL A 24 32.28 26.31 33.97
C VAL A 24 31.22 25.23 34.17
N SER A 25 30.16 25.50 34.93
CA SER A 25 29.06 24.55 35.13
C SER A 25 28.35 24.24 33.81
N ALA A 26 28.02 25.25 33.01
CA ALA A 26 27.40 25.06 31.70
C ALA A 26 28.30 24.29 30.73
N THR A 27 29.61 24.54 30.77
CA THR A 27 30.58 23.86 29.90
C THR A 27 30.79 22.40 30.33
N VAL A 28 30.88 22.13 31.63
CA VAL A 28 31.02 20.76 32.17
C VAL A 28 29.74 19.96 31.95
N VAL A 29 28.56 20.57 32.14
CA VAL A 29 27.26 19.93 31.86
C VAL A 29 27.11 19.64 30.37
N SER A 30 27.48 20.59 29.51
CA SER A 30 27.47 20.39 28.05
C SER A 30 28.45 19.30 27.60
N ALA A 31 29.66 19.25 28.18
CA ALA A 31 30.64 18.19 27.93
C ALA A 31 30.17 16.82 28.46
N PHE A 32 29.50 16.78 29.61
CA PHE A 32 28.94 15.57 30.19
C PHE A 32 27.80 15.00 29.33
N PHE A 33 26.86 15.84 28.87
CA PHE A 33 25.80 15.40 27.97
C PHE A 33 26.32 15.06 26.56
N SER A 34 27.33 15.77 26.06
CA SER A 34 28.02 15.40 24.80
C SER A 34 28.78 14.06 24.93
N SER A 35 29.27 13.72 26.12
CA SER A 35 29.90 12.43 26.42
C SER A 35 28.86 11.30 26.49
N LEU A 36 27.68 11.56 27.07
CA LEU A 36 26.56 10.61 27.08
C LEU A 36 26.00 10.35 25.66
N GLU A 37 25.98 11.37 24.80
CA GLU A 37 25.63 11.21 23.38
C GLU A 37 26.65 10.40 22.57
N ARG A 38 27.93 10.36 23.00
CA ARG A 38 28.95 9.47 22.41
C ARG A 38 28.91 8.05 22.96
N CYS A 39 28.32 7.85 24.14
CA CYS A 39 28.20 6.53 24.78
C CYS A 39 26.84 5.84 24.52
N SER A 40 25.87 6.51 23.90
CA SER A 40 24.58 5.91 23.52
C SER A 40 24.66 4.98 22.29
N CYS A 41 25.84 4.81 21.71
CA CYS A 41 26.13 3.88 20.62
C CYS A 41 27.05 2.71 21.02
N VAL A 42 27.19 2.41 22.31
CA VAL A 42 27.89 1.20 22.78
C VAL A 42 26.90 0.28 23.48
N ASN A 43 26.61 -0.86 22.86
CA ASN A 43 25.88 -1.96 23.48
C ASN A 43 26.84 -2.65 24.47
N LEU A 44 26.73 -2.35 25.77
CA LEU A 44 27.40 -3.14 26.80
C LEU A 44 26.52 -4.34 27.11
N ALA A 45 26.85 -5.48 26.49
CA ALA A 45 26.40 -6.76 27.00
C ALA A 45 27.20 -7.08 28.28
N THR A 46 26.53 -7.06 29.43
CA THR A 46 27.09 -7.65 30.65
C THR A 46 26.76 -9.14 30.63
N THR A 47 27.65 -9.94 30.04
CA THR A 47 27.76 -11.36 30.39
C THR A 47 28.84 -11.49 31.44
N ASP A 48 28.44 -11.91 32.63
CA ASP A 48 29.36 -12.36 33.68
C ASP A 48 30.08 -13.62 33.17
N PRO A 49 31.43 -13.70 33.21
CA PRO A 49 32.15 -14.90 32.85
C PRO A 49 32.60 -15.59 34.13
N ASP A 50 31.69 -16.26 34.83
CA ASP A 50 32.01 -17.27 35.85
C ASP A 50 30.70 -18.00 36.22
N ASP A 51 30.41 -19.10 35.51
CA ASP A 51 29.80 -20.31 36.06
C ASP A 51 29.77 -21.37 34.94
N ASP A 52 30.88 -22.09 34.84
CA ASP A 52 30.90 -23.45 34.30
C ASP A 52 30.06 -24.33 35.23
N ASP A 53 29.02 -24.99 34.71
CA ASP A 53 28.78 -26.44 34.82
C ASP A 53 27.31 -26.82 34.55
N ASN A 54 27.14 -27.59 33.47
CA ASN A 54 26.35 -28.84 33.39
C ASN A 54 25.38 -28.90 32.17
N PRO A 55 25.60 -29.83 31.20
CA PRO A 55 24.79 -29.94 30.00
C PRO A 55 23.81 -31.12 30.08
N GLU A 56 22.63 -30.97 30.68
CA GLU A 56 21.44 -31.80 30.39
C GLU A 56 20.19 -31.10 30.93
N GLU A 57 19.38 -30.51 30.05
CA GLU A 57 17.90 -30.62 30.07
C GLU A 57 17.29 -29.75 28.96
N ALA A 58 17.31 -30.31 27.75
CA ALA A 58 16.28 -30.02 26.77
C ALA A 58 15.21 -31.10 26.92
N LYS A 59 14.00 -30.74 27.38
CA LYS A 59 12.68 -31.20 26.90
C LYS A 59 11.54 -30.72 27.81
N ASP A 60 10.41 -30.51 27.14
CA ASP A 60 9.04 -30.41 27.66
C ASP A 60 8.47 -29.03 28.08
N ARG A 61 7.46 -28.60 27.30
CA ARG A 61 6.42 -27.58 27.61
C ARG A 61 5.36 -28.22 28.59
N PRO A 62 4.15 -27.66 28.89
CA PRO A 62 3.53 -26.34 28.62
C PRO A 62 2.64 -25.75 29.77
N LEU A 63 2.06 -24.56 29.52
CA LEU A 63 0.73 -24.03 29.92
C LEU A 63 0.13 -24.32 31.32
N THR A 64 -0.26 -23.26 32.04
CA THR A 64 -1.31 -23.33 33.08
C THR A 64 -2.40 -22.28 32.89
N TYR A 65 -3.59 -22.79 32.56
CA TYR A 65 -4.89 -22.15 32.70
C TYR A 65 -5.35 -22.29 34.17
N SER A 66 -5.87 -21.22 34.76
CA SER A 66 -6.49 -21.26 36.09
C SER A 66 -7.98 -21.58 35.94
N SER A 67 -8.45 -22.69 36.51
CA SER A 67 -9.85 -22.85 36.90
C SER A 67 -9.95 -23.59 38.23
N ARG A 68 -10.78 -23.06 39.14
CA ARG A 68 -11.14 -23.65 40.43
C ARG A 68 -12.37 -24.55 40.27
N SER A 69 -12.30 -25.67 40.97
CA SER A 69 -13.22 -26.81 40.98
C SER A 69 -14.49 -26.58 41.81
N GLY A 70 -15.55 -27.32 41.47
CA GLY A 70 -16.71 -27.61 42.32
C GLY A 70 -17.57 -28.75 41.75
N LEU A 71 -17.48 -29.92 42.37
CA LEU A 71 -18.23 -31.18 42.13
C LEU A 71 -19.79 -30.99 42.22
N LEU A 72 -20.71 -31.82 41.69
CA LEU A 72 -20.95 -33.27 41.89
C LEU A 72 -22.08 -33.79 40.94
N LEU A 73 -21.89 -35.03 40.43
CA LEU A 73 -22.83 -36.15 40.17
C LEU A 73 -24.32 -35.94 39.73
N TRP A 74 -24.77 -36.60 38.64
CA TRP A 74 -25.49 -37.91 38.63
C TRP A 74 -25.82 -38.41 37.19
N ARG A 75 -26.42 -39.60 37.08
CA ARG A 75 -26.29 -40.63 36.03
C ARG A 75 -27.33 -40.62 34.87
N HIS A 76 -26.88 -41.23 33.75
CA HIS A 76 -27.56 -42.16 32.81
C HIS A 76 -28.80 -41.71 32.00
N PHE A 77 -28.76 -41.87 30.67
CA PHE A 77 -29.53 -42.89 29.91
C PHE A 77 -29.07 -42.95 28.43
N HIS A 78 -29.18 -44.13 27.82
CA HIS A 78 -28.61 -44.52 26.51
C HIS A 78 -29.71 -44.89 25.51
N ARG A 79 -29.39 -44.79 24.20
CA ARG A 79 -30.07 -45.35 22.98
C ARG A 79 -31.26 -44.52 22.45
N LEU A 80 -31.59 -44.46 21.16
CA LEU A 80 -31.10 -44.94 19.85
C LEU A 80 -32.04 -44.25 18.82
N TYR A 81 -31.57 -43.82 17.65
CA TYR A 81 -32.10 -44.20 16.32
C TYR A 81 -31.54 -43.32 15.20
N SER A 82 -31.26 -44.00 14.09
CA SER A 82 -30.60 -43.58 12.86
C SER A 82 -31.58 -43.33 11.71
N GLY A 83 -31.28 -42.32 10.88
CA GLY A 83 -31.38 -42.35 9.41
C GLY A 83 -32.76 -42.37 8.72
N PHE A 84 -32.95 -41.51 7.73
CA PHE A 84 -33.06 -41.87 6.31
C PHE A 84 -33.20 -40.62 5.41
N ALA A 85 -32.73 -40.77 4.17
CA ALA A 85 -32.66 -39.77 3.10
C ALA A 85 -33.81 -39.93 2.07
N VAL A 86 -33.83 -39.01 1.08
CA VAL A 86 -34.14 -39.21 -0.37
C VAL A 86 -35.33 -38.43 -0.98
N ALA A 87 -35.01 -37.76 -2.13
CA ALA A 87 -35.80 -37.41 -3.34
C ALA A 87 -36.90 -36.33 -3.25
N ALA A 88 -37.37 -35.66 -4.32
CA ALA A 88 -36.96 -35.31 -5.70
C ALA A 88 -38.14 -34.45 -6.26
N THR A 89 -37.91 -33.62 -7.28
CA THR A 89 -38.91 -32.89 -8.13
C THR A 89 -39.80 -33.88 -8.94
N PRO A 90 -40.89 -33.53 -9.73
CA PRO A 90 -41.05 -32.38 -10.67
C PRO A 90 -42.50 -31.90 -11.05
N TYR A 91 -42.55 -30.98 -12.05
CA TYR A 91 -43.60 -30.64 -13.04
C TYR A 91 -44.47 -29.36 -12.93
N ALA A 92 -44.58 -28.74 -14.11
CA ALA A 92 -45.30 -27.54 -14.51
C ALA A 92 -46.72 -27.84 -15.04
N VAL A 93 -47.55 -26.79 -15.23
CA VAL A 93 -48.38 -26.45 -16.43
C VAL A 93 -49.72 -25.75 -16.08
N LEU A 94 -49.98 -24.61 -16.78
CA LEU A 94 -51.25 -23.90 -17.09
C LEU A 94 -52.01 -23.18 -15.94
N SER A 95 -52.66 -22.02 -16.10
CA SER A 95 -52.85 -21.05 -17.19
C SER A 95 -53.42 -19.74 -16.59
N ASP A 96 -53.21 -18.64 -17.31
CA ASP A 96 -54.04 -17.42 -17.40
C ASP A 96 -54.64 -16.78 -16.13
N TYR A 97 -54.14 -15.59 -15.78
CA TYR A 97 -54.90 -14.34 -15.74
C TYR A 97 -53.96 -13.22 -15.27
N ILE A 98 -54.18 -11.98 -15.72
CA ILE A 98 -53.42 -10.75 -15.39
C ILE A 98 -52.24 -10.43 -16.35
N ILE A 99 -52.53 -10.40 -17.66
CA ILE A 99 -51.89 -9.48 -18.61
C ILE A 99 -53.00 -8.85 -19.45
N ARG A 100 -53.74 -7.89 -18.87
CA ARG A 100 -54.67 -7.00 -19.59
C ARG A 100 -54.91 -5.72 -18.79
N SER A 101 -54.00 -4.76 -18.89
CA SER A 101 -54.26 -3.32 -18.85
C SER A 101 -52.94 -2.62 -19.15
N TRP A 102 -52.98 -1.55 -19.93
CA TRP A 102 -51.86 -0.67 -20.34
C TRP A 102 -51.20 -0.90 -21.70
N PHE A 103 -51.98 -1.29 -22.72
CA PHE A 103 -51.65 -1.01 -24.13
C PHE A 103 -52.84 -0.37 -24.83
N LEU A 104 -52.88 0.97 -24.85
CA LEU A 104 -53.77 1.79 -25.67
C LEU A 104 -53.21 3.22 -25.70
N ALA A 105 -52.35 3.50 -26.69
CA ALA A 105 -52.18 4.80 -27.33
C ALA A 105 -50.93 4.78 -28.23
N LEU A 106 -51.03 4.13 -29.38
CA LEU A 106 -50.08 4.36 -30.47
C LEU A 106 -50.74 4.03 -31.80
N THR A 107 -51.24 5.06 -32.49
CA THR A 107 -51.17 5.17 -33.96
C THR A 107 -51.64 6.55 -34.41
N GLN A 108 -50.76 7.20 -35.19
CA GLN A 108 -50.98 8.17 -36.29
C GLN A 108 -50.20 9.48 -36.10
N LEU A 109 -49.02 9.60 -36.72
CA LEU A 109 -48.86 10.17 -38.07
C LEU A 109 -47.39 10.16 -38.48
N THR A 110 -47.16 9.89 -39.76
CA THR A 110 -45.86 9.71 -40.42
C THR A 110 -45.40 10.96 -41.19
N ILE A 111 -44.09 11.01 -41.47
CA ILE A 111 -43.35 11.69 -42.57
C ILE A 111 -42.71 13.06 -42.26
N GLY A 112 -41.37 13.10 -42.36
CA GLY A 112 -40.67 14.13 -43.17
C GLY A 112 -39.54 14.96 -42.54
N LEU A 113 -38.30 14.63 -42.94
CA LEU A 113 -37.16 15.53 -43.23
C LEU A 113 -36.27 16.12 -42.10
N SER A 114 -35.01 15.67 -42.16
CA SER A 114 -33.73 16.34 -41.89
C SER A 114 -33.73 17.82 -41.42
N SER A 115 -33.11 18.08 -40.27
CA SER A 115 -32.03 19.08 -40.03
C SER A 115 -31.93 19.43 -38.54
N GLY A 116 -30.69 19.55 -38.03
CA GLY A 116 -30.37 20.18 -36.75
C GLY A 116 -30.24 19.23 -35.55
N LEU A 117 -29.02 18.80 -35.23
CA LEU A 117 -28.66 18.42 -33.86
C LEU A 117 -28.78 19.68 -32.98
N PRO A 118 -29.46 19.64 -31.82
CA PRO A 118 -29.41 20.76 -30.90
C PRO A 118 -28.02 20.79 -30.26
N VAL A 119 -27.34 21.91 -30.46
CA VAL A 119 -26.15 22.33 -29.70
C VAL A 119 -26.51 22.23 -28.22
N SER A 120 -25.83 21.34 -27.49
CA SER A 120 -25.93 21.25 -26.04
C SER A 120 -25.50 22.58 -25.44
N ALA A 121 -26.36 23.13 -24.59
CA ALA A 121 -26.05 24.29 -23.77
C ALA A 121 -24.77 24.05 -22.95
N PRO A 122 -23.96 25.09 -22.68
CA PRO A 122 -22.70 24.95 -21.95
C PRO A 122 -22.97 24.36 -20.56
N LEU A 123 -22.32 23.23 -20.25
CA LEU A 123 -22.39 22.58 -18.95
C LEU A 123 -21.90 23.57 -17.89
N SER A 124 -22.79 23.95 -16.97
CA SER A 124 -22.37 24.62 -15.75
C SER A 124 -21.58 23.63 -14.91
N CYS A 125 -20.34 23.97 -14.56
CA CYS A 125 -19.59 23.28 -13.52
C CYS A 125 -20.45 23.15 -12.27
N SER A 126 -20.93 21.92 -12.01
CA SER A 126 -21.22 21.51 -10.65
C SER A 126 -19.98 21.88 -9.82
N LYS A 127 -20.19 22.61 -8.72
CA LYS A 127 -19.20 22.63 -7.64
C LYS A 127 -19.08 21.20 -7.17
N ASP A 128 -18.18 20.44 -7.79
CA ASP A 128 -18.00 19.03 -7.50
C ASP A 128 -17.30 18.90 -6.15
N SER A 129 -18.13 19.04 -5.12
CA SER A 129 -17.83 18.65 -3.76
C SER A 129 -17.63 17.13 -3.68
N GLY A 130 -17.89 16.37 -4.75
CA GLY A 130 -18.11 14.94 -4.73
C GLY A 130 -19.27 14.59 -3.79
N PRO A 131 -19.93 13.44 -3.92
CA PRO A 131 -20.51 12.86 -2.74
C PRO A 131 -19.33 12.50 -1.83
N VAL A 132 -18.94 13.40 -0.92
CA VAL A 132 -18.28 12.96 0.31
C VAL A 132 -19.34 12.12 0.98
N VAL A 133 -19.37 10.82 0.68
CA VAL A 133 -20.19 9.87 1.41
C VAL A 133 -19.77 10.06 2.85
N PRO A 134 -20.66 10.56 3.73
CA PRO A 134 -20.31 10.80 5.11
C PRO A 134 -19.73 9.50 5.64
N THR A 135 -18.42 9.50 5.86
CA THR A 135 -17.74 8.47 6.62
C THR A 135 -18.56 8.29 7.88
N ILE A 136 -19.01 7.04 8.11
CA ILE A 136 -19.81 6.56 9.23
C ILE A 136 -19.64 7.48 10.44
N PRO A 137 -20.71 7.93 11.15
CA PRO A 137 -20.60 8.82 12.32
C PRO A 137 -19.45 8.48 13.30
N LEU A 138 -19.09 7.19 13.39
CA LEU A 138 -17.90 6.67 14.06
C LEU A 138 -16.59 7.33 13.61
N LEU A 139 -16.29 7.41 12.31
CA LEU A 139 -15.03 7.95 11.80
C LEU A 139 -14.81 9.42 12.20
N GLY A 140 -15.87 10.23 12.10
CA GLY A 140 -15.81 11.62 12.55
C GLY A 140 -15.53 11.71 14.07
N PHE A 141 -16.08 10.79 14.85
CA PHE A 141 -15.78 10.70 16.27
C PHE A 141 -14.35 10.22 16.56
N LEU A 142 -13.85 9.19 15.87
CA LEU A 142 -12.47 8.70 16.02
C LEU A 142 -11.45 9.79 15.68
N GLN A 143 -11.71 10.65 14.69
CA GLN A 143 -10.86 11.81 14.40
C GLN A 143 -10.84 12.82 15.55
N ARG A 144 -11.94 13.01 16.28
CA ARG A 144 -11.96 13.86 17.49
C ARG A 144 -11.12 13.24 18.60
N VAL A 145 -11.22 11.92 18.81
CA VAL A 145 -10.38 11.19 19.78
C VAL A 145 -8.90 11.32 19.41
N GLN A 146 -8.57 11.11 18.14
CA GLN A 146 -7.23 11.27 17.56
C GLN A 146 -6.66 12.68 17.83
N GLU A 147 -7.42 13.75 17.59
CA GLU A 147 -6.98 15.12 17.86
C GLU A 147 -6.75 15.39 19.35
N THR A 148 -7.65 14.91 20.21
CA THR A 148 -7.48 15.03 21.66
C THR A 148 -6.26 14.25 22.15
N ALA A 149 -6.01 13.07 21.59
CA ALA A 149 -4.83 12.27 21.89
C ALA A 149 -3.53 12.97 21.49
N LEU A 150 -3.46 13.56 20.30
CA LEU A 150 -2.28 14.35 19.87
C LEU A 150 -2.00 15.52 20.83
N LYS A 151 -3.04 16.23 21.28
CA LYS A 151 -2.90 17.32 22.25
C LYS A 151 -2.47 16.85 23.65
N THR A 152 -2.85 15.63 24.02
CA THR A 152 -2.66 15.07 25.37
C THR A 152 -1.30 14.37 25.51
N TYR A 153 -0.95 13.49 24.56
CA TYR A 153 0.27 12.69 24.60
C TYR A 153 1.46 13.34 23.88
N GLY A 154 1.21 14.32 23.00
CA GLY A 154 2.25 14.90 22.15
C GLY A 154 2.63 13.98 20.98
N LYS A 155 3.77 14.26 20.34
CA LYS A 155 4.15 13.67 19.04
C LYS A 155 5.00 12.40 19.14
N SER A 156 5.65 12.13 20.26
CA SER A 156 6.73 11.13 20.35
C SER A 156 6.26 9.68 20.18
N SER A 157 4.99 9.39 20.42
CA SER A 157 4.39 8.04 20.32
C SER A 157 2.99 8.05 19.68
N PHE A 158 2.70 9.09 18.88
CA PHE A 158 1.38 9.28 18.28
C PHE A 158 1.39 8.82 16.82
N ASP A 159 0.55 7.84 16.49
CA ASP A 159 0.18 7.49 15.12
C ASP A 159 -1.31 7.77 14.93
N PRO A 160 -1.71 8.64 13.98
CA PRO A 160 -3.11 8.91 13.71
C PRO A 160 -3.92 7.64 13.36
N LYS A 161 -3.32 6.65 12.70
CA LYS A 161 -4.03 5.43 12.29
C LYS A 161 -4.44 4.56 13.47
N ASP A 162 -3.61 4.46 14.52
CA ASP A 162 -3.96 3.67 15.71
C ASP A 162 -5.29 4.12 16.33
N TYR A 163 -5.65 5.41 16.24
CA TYR A 163 -6.91 5.91 16.78
C TYR A 163 -8.12 5.67 15.87
N VAL A 164 -7.94 5.71 14.54
CA VAL A 164 -9.05 5.41 13.60
C VAL A 164 -9.25 3.91 13.38
N ASP A 165 -8.33 3.09 13.87
CA ASP A 165 -8.44 1.63 13.93
C ASP A 165 -9.08 1.12 15.23
N LEU A 166 -9.35 2.01 16.21
CA LEU A 166 -10.05 1.61 17.43
C LEU A 166 -11.49 1.17 17.10
N SER A 167 -11.94 0.12 17.76
CA SER A 167 -13.34 -0.32 17.71
C SER A 167 -14.05 -0.04 19.04
N LEU A 168 -15.35 0.25 18.97
CA LEU A 168 -16.12 0.58 20.15
C LEU A 168 -16.50 -0.67 20.97
N LYS A 169 -16.51 -0.54 22.29
CA LYS A 169 -17.11 -1.51 23.23
C LYS A 169 -18.61 -1.28 23.45
N PHE A 170 -19.07 -0.05 23.23
CA PHE A 170 -20.46 0.37 23.40
C PHE A 170 -20.96 1.07 22.14
N ASN A 171 -22.25 1.36 22.04
CA ASN A 171 -22.77 2.13 20.92
C ASN A 171 -22.11 3.53 20.84
N LEU A 172 -22.15 4.12 19.66
CA LEU A 172 -21.51 5.41 19.39
C LEU A 172 -22.06 6.53 20.27
N SER A 173 -23.37 6.63 20.48
CA SER A 173 -24.00 7.71 21.26
C SER A 173 -23.48 7.72 22.70
N THR A 174 -23.52 6.57 23.37
CA THR A 174 -23.03 6.40 24.74
C THR A 174 -21.55 6.76 24.84
N THR A 175 -20.74 6.36 23.86
CA THR A 175 -19.31 6.65 23.86
C THR A 175 -19.00 8.13 23.62
N VAL A 176 -19.74 8.78 22.71
CA VAL A 176 -19.62 10.22 22.44
C VAL A 176 -20.01 11.04 23.67
N GLU A 177 -21.13 10.70 24.33
CA GLU A 177 -21.55 11.37 25.56
C GLU A 177 -20.51 11.26 26.68
N ALA A 178 -19.87 10.10 26.82
CA ALA A 178 -18.80 9.90 27.79
C ALA A 178 -17.55 10.72 27.44
N PHE A 179 -17.16 10.77 26.17
CA PHE A 179 -16.04 11.59 25.70
C PHE A 179 -16.27 13.09 25.93
N ASP A 180 -17.50 13.55 25.73
CA ASP A 180 -17.86 14.96 25.89
C ASP A 180 -17.87 15.41 27.36
N LYS A 181 -18.05 14.47 28.30
CA LYS A 181 -17.97 14.70 29.75
C LYS A 181 -16.52 14.73 30.28
N LEU A 182 -15.52 14.38 29.48
CA LEU A 182 -14.12 14.42 29.94
C LEU A 182 -13.71 15.84 30.35
N PRO A 183 -13.02 16.02 31.50
CA PRO A 183 -12.57 17.33 31.93
C PRO A 183 -11.47 17.84 30.98
N LYS A 184 -11.81 18.86 30.20
CA LYS A 184 -10.94 19.50 29.21
C LYS A 184 -10.38 20.80 29.77
N THR A 185 -9.10 21.06 29.52
CA THR A 185 -8.49 22.37 29.79
C THR A 185 -8.95 23.41 28.76
N ALA A 186 -8.61 24.69 28.96
CA ALA A 186 -8.97 25.77 28.04
C ALA A 186 -8.45 25.58 26.60
N ASN A 187 -7.35 24.82 26.40
CA ASN A 187 -6.81 24.50 25.07
C ASN A 187 -7.42 23.23 24.45
N GLY A 188 -8.37 22.59 25.16
CA GLY A 188 -9.06 21.38 24.75
C GLY A 188 -8.28 20.08 24.99
N SER A 189 -7.15 20.11 25.70
CA SER A 189 -6.45 18.89 26.15
C SER A 189 -7.18 18.24 27.32
N VAL A 190 -7.06 16.92 27.42
CA VAL A 190 -7.54 16.11 28.55
C VAL A 190 -6.29 15.63 29.30
N SER A 191 -6.37 15.35 30.60
CA SER A 191 -5.22 14.74 31.28
C SER A 191 -5.00 13.30 30.78
N VAL A 192 -3.73 12.87 30.71
CA VAL A 192 -3.34 11.51 30.32
C VAL A 192 -4.17 10.47 31.07
N LYS A 193 -4.29 10.61 32.40
CA LYS A 193 -5.08 9.72 33.26
C LYS A 193 -6.54 9.57 32.80
N TYR A 194 -7.22 10.67 32.46
CA TYR A 194 -8.63 10.62 32.06
C TYR A 194 -8.81 10.06 30.66
N LEU A 195 -7.90 10.40 29.74
CA LEU A 195 -7.97 9.89 28.37
C LEU A 195 -7.66 8.39 28.31
N ASP A 196 -6.64 7.92 29.05
CA ASP A 196 -6.31 6.49 29.15
C ASP A 196 -7.46 5.69 29.74
N ALA A 197 -8.08 6.19 30.81
CA ALA A 197 -9.25 5.56 31.42
C ALA A 197 -10.41 5.47 30.43
N PHE A 198 -10.70 6.56 29.71
CA PHE A 198 -11.73 6.58 28.68
C PHE A 198 -11.45 5.61 27.53
N ILE A 199 -10.22 5.60 27.00
CA ILE A 199 -9.85 4.68 25.92
C ILE A 199 -9.98 3.22 26.39
N GLY A 200 -9.46 2.92 27.58
CA GLY A 200 -9.53 1.59 28.18
C GLY A 200 -10.96 1.11 28.48
N GLU A 201 -11.88 2.02 28.83
CA GLU A 201 -13.27 1.68 29.11
C GLU A 201 -14.10 1.51 27.83
N TYR A 202 -13.94 2.39 26.85
CA TYR A 202 -14.87 2.50 25.72
C TYR A 202 -14.38 1.89 24.40
N PHE A 203 -13.10 1.57 24.26
CA PHE A 203 -12.54 1.01 23.03
C PHE A 203 -11.85 -0.32 23.26
N LYS A 204 -11.85 -1.16 22.21
CA LYS A 204 -10.88 -2.24 22.04
C LYS A 204 -9.65 -1.70 21.31
N GLY A 205 -8.52 -2.36 21.50
CA GLY A 205 -7.26 -1.99 20.87
C GLY A 205 -7.34 -2.03 19.33
N ALA A 206 -6.53 -1.19 18.70
CA ALA A 206 -6.42 -1.16 17.26
C ALA A 206 -5.89 -2.50 16.73
N GLY A 207 -6.65 -3.13 15.84
CA GLY A 207 -6.34 -4.48 15.33
C GLY A 207 -7.00 -5.64 16.08
N GLU A 208 -7.72 -5.40 17.19
CA GLU A 208 -8.57 -6.42 17.82
C GLU A 208 -9.82 -6.79 16.98
N ASP A 209 -10.06 -6.04 15.91
CA ASP A 209 -11.05 -6.38 14.88
C ASP A 209 -10.58 -7.48 13.91
N LEU A 210 -9.30 -7.85 13.98
CA LEU A 210 -8.72 -9.03 13.33
C LEU A 210 -8.33 -10.09 14.37
N VAL A 211 -8.48 -11.36 13.99
CA VAL A 211 -8.01 -12.51 14.75
C VAL A 211 -6.97 -13.29 13.95
N TYR A 212 -6.10 -14.00 14.64
CA TYR A 212 -5.20 -14.96 14.01
C TYR A 212 -6.01 -16.02 13.23
N ALA A 213 -5.53 -16.38 12.04
CA ALA A 213 -6.06 -17.48 11.26
C ALA A 213 -4.89 -18.35 10.80
N ASP A 214 -4.97 -19.66 11.04
CA ASP A 214 -3.98 -20.58 10.50
C ASP A 214 -4.28 -20.79 9.00
N PRO A 215 -3.32 -20.56 8.08
CA PRO A 215 -3.56 -20.78 6.67
C PRO A 215 -3.80 -22.27 6.39
N LEU A 216 -4.91 -22.58 5.70
CA LEU A 216 -5.40 -23.95 5.53
C LEU A 216 -4.42 -24.89 4.80
N ASP A 217 -3.58 -24.33 3.94
CA ASP A 217 -2.65 -25.03 3.07
C ASP A 217 -1.18 -24.77 3.45
N PHE A 218 -0.92 -24.22 4.63
CA PHE A 218 0.44 -24.07 5.12
C PHE A 218 1.02 -25.43 5.52
N VAL A 219 2.21 -25.73 5.01
CA VAL A 219 3.03 -26.87 5.43
C VAL A 219 4.46 -26.38 5.67
N PRO A 220 5.14 -26.75 6.77
CA PRO A 220 6.45 -26.18 7.12
C PRO A 220 7.52 -26.33 6.03
N GLU A 221 7.51 -27.44 5.31
CA GLU A 221 8.36 -27.67 4.13
C GLU A 221 7.48 -28.18 2.98
N PRO A 222 7.06 -27.27 2.06
CA PRO A 222 6.23 -27.67 0.94
C PRO A 222 6.96 -28.58 -0.05
N HIS A 223 6.28 -29.60 -0.57
CA HIS A 223 6.85 -30.43 -1.62
C HIS A 223 7.15 -29.59 -2.87
N GLY A 224 8.36 -29.73 -3.42
CA GLY A 224 8.80 -28.94 -4.57
C GLY A 224 9.00 -27.46 -4.25
N PHE A 225 9.24 -27.10 -2.99
CA PHE A 225 9.60 -25.75 -2.58
C PHE A 225 11.01 -25.39 -3.05
N LEU A 226 11.11 -24.39 -3.93
CA LEU A 226 12.35 -23.78 -4.40
C LEU A 226 13.41 -24.79 -4.84
N PRO A 227 13.14 -25.66 -5.84
CA PRO A 227 14.03 -26.76 -6.21
C PRO A 227 15.37 -26.28 -6.80
N LYS A 228 15.45 -25.03 -7.29
CA LYS A 228 16.67 -24.42 -7.83
C LYS A 228 17.56 -23.77 -6.75
N VAL A 229 17.13 -23.77 -5.48
CA VAL A 229 17.89 -23.24 -4.35
C VAL A 229 18.65 -24.40 -3.72
N GLU A 230 19.88 -24.58 -4.16
CA GLU A 230 20.78 -25.66 -3.76
C GLU A 230 21.57 -25.28 -2.50
N ASN A 231 21.85 -23.99 -2.29
CA ASN A 231 22.55 -23.55 -1.09
C ASN A 231 21.72 -23.80 0.19
N PRO A 232 22.24 -24.54 1.17
CA PRO A 232 21.49 -24.95 2.35
C PRO A 232 21.15 -23.79 3.30
N GLU A 233 22.03 -22.80 3.43
CA GLU A 233 21.80 -21.60 4.26
C GLU A 233 20.64 -20.77 3.68
N VAL A 234 20.62 -20.61 2.36
CA VAL A 234 19.57 -19.88 1.64
C VAL A 234 18.26 -20.62 1.71
N ARG A 235 18.29 -21.96 1.55
CA ARG A 235 17.10 -22.79 1.66
C ARG A 235 16.49 -22.71 3.07
N ALA A 236 17.31 -22.77 4.11
CA ALA A 236 16.86 -22.60 5.50
C ALA A 236 16.21 -21.23 5.72
N TRP A 237 16.85 -20.15 5.26
CA TRP A 237 16.26 -18.81 5.34
C TRP A 237 14.97 -18.67 4.53
N ALA A 238 14.88 -19.27 3.34
CA ALA A 238 13.66 -19.24 2.56
C ALA A 238 12.48 -19.93 3.28
N LEU A 239 12.75 -20.98 4.05
CA LEU A 239 11.76 -21.62 4.93
C LEU A 239 11.38 -20.73 6.13
N GLU A 240 12.33 -19.97 6.70
CA GLU A 240 12.04 -18.93 7.69
C GLU A 240 11.10 -17.86 7.13
N VAL A 241 11.36 -17.36 5.90
CA VAL A 241 10.51 -16.38 5.21
C VAL A 241 9.14 -16.98 4.87
N HIS A 242 9.09 -18.24 4.41
CA HIS A 242 7.84 -18.97 4.19
C HIS A 242 6.99 -19.06 5.46
N ALA A 243 7.60 -19.35 6.61
CA ALA A 243 6.90 -19.44 7.90
C ALA A 243 6.26 -18.11 8.32
N LEU A 244 6.74 -16.96 7.81
CA LEU A 244 6.13 -15.65 8.08
C LEU A 244 4.70 -15.55 7.54
N TRP A 245 4.28 -16.36 6.56
CA TRP A 245 2.88 -16.37 6.10
C TRP A 245 1.90 -16.72 7.22
N LYS A 246 2.29 -17.61 8.14
CA LYS A 246 1.49 -17.88 9.34
C LYS A 246 1.35 -16.62 10.19
N ASN A 247 2.44 -15.89 10.41
CA ASN A 247 2.43 -14.68 11.23
C ASN A 247 1.60 -13.55 10.60
N LEU A 248 1.52 -13.48 9.27
CA LEU A 248 0.77 -12.45 8.56
C LEU A 248 -0.69 -12.84 8.26
N SER A 249 -1.08 -14.09 8.49
CA SER A 249 -2.44 -14.55 8.22
C SER A 249 -3.41 -14.13 9.32
N ARG A 250 -4.52 -13.50 8.90
CA ARG A 250 -5.56 -12.99 9.78
C ARG A 250 -6.93 -13.34 9.23
N LYS A 251 -7.95 -13.24 10.06
CA LYS A 251 -9.35 -13.25 9.65
C LYS A 251 -10.08 -12.11 10.36
N VAL A 252 -11.06 -11.52 9.68
CA VAL A 252 -11.94 -10.53 10.31
C VAL A 252 -12.70 -11.19 11.47
N SER A 253 -12.71 -10.54 12.63
CA SER A 253 -13.34 -11.06 13.84
C SER A 253 -14.87 -11.17 13.67
N ASN A 254 -15.49 -12.11 14.37
CA ASN A 254 -16.96 -12.26 14.36
C ASN A 254 -17.69 -10.97 14.82
N SER A 255 -17.04 -10.17 15.68
CA SER A 255 -17.61 -8.91 16.17
C SER A 255 -17.85 -7.90 15.03
N VAL A 256 -17.00 -7.87 14.00
CA VAL A 256 -17.18 -7.01 12.83
C VAL A 256 -18.38 -7.45 12.01
N HIS A 257 -18.60 -8.76 11.88
CA HIS A 257 -19.77 -9.29 11.16
C HIS A 257 -21.08 -9.07 11.92
N GLN A 258 -21.07 -9.15 13.25
CA GLN A 258 -22.26 -9.00 14.09
C GLN A 258 -22.64 -7.54 14.33
N HIS A 259 -21.64 -6.66 14.48
CA HIS A 259 -21.81 -5.26 14.86
C HIS A 259 -20.93 -4.33 14.01
N PRO A 260 -21.05 -4.33 12.67
CA PRO A 260 -20.18 -3.57 11.78
C PRO A 260 -20.16 -2.06 12.09
N GLU A 261 -21.22 -1.51 12.68
CA GLU A 261 -21.33 -0.12 13.09
C GLU A 261 -20.32 0.32 14.17
N LEU A 262 -19.71 -0.64 14.89
CA LEU A 262 -18.72 -0.39 15.94
C LEU A 262 -17.28 -0.40 15.43
N HIS A 263 -17.06 -0.72 14.15
CA HIS A 263 -15.74 -0.95 13.58
C HIS A 263 -15.51 -0.08 12.34
N THR A 264 -14.24 0.25 12.10
CA THR A 264 -13.82 0.76 10.80
C THR A 264 -13.39 -0.38 9.86
N MET A 265 -13.01 -1.55 10.39
CA MET A 265 -12.74 -2.76 9.61
C MET A 265 -14.01 -3.22 8.88
N LEU A 266 -13.87 -3.56 7.60
CA LEU A 266 -14.97 -4.05 6.78
C LEU A 266 -15.06 -5.58 6.87
N PRO A 267 -16.29 -6.16 6.85
CA PRO A 267 -16.46 -7.60 6.86
C PRO A 267 -15.87 -8.23 5.59
N LEU A 268 -15.13 -9.34 5.75
CA LEU A 268 -14.55 -10.11 4.64
C LEU A 268 -14.97 -11.59 4.74
N PRO A 269 -15.23 -12.27 3.61
CA PRO A 269 -15.73 -13.65 3.61
C PRO A 269 -14.68 -14.69 4.06
N GLY A 270 -13.39 -14.40 3.91
CA GLY A 270 -12.30 -15.37 4.16
C GLY A 270 -11.11 -14.78 4.91
N PRO A 271 -10.10 -15.62 5.21
CA PRO A 271 -8.84 -15.15 5.78
C PRO A 271 -8.09 -14.27 4.78
N VAL A 272 -7.24 -13.40 5.31
CA VAL A 272 -6.39 -12.46 4.58
C VAL A 272 -4.93 -12.67 4.98
N VAL A 273 -4.03 -12.12 4.18
CA VAL A 273 -2.63 -11.89 4.58
C VAL A 273 -2.44 -10.38 4.62
N ILE A 274 -2.06 -9.85 5.78
CA ILE A 274 -1.80 -8.42 5.95
C ILE A 274 -0.34 -8.11 5.57
N PRO A 275 0.01 -6.85 5.20
CA PRO A 275 1.40 -6.50 4.95
C PRO A 275 2.27 -6.66 6.20
N GLY A 276 1.81 -6.17 7.36
CA GLY A 276 2.50 -6.31 8.63
C GLY A 276 2.45 -5.06 9.52
N SER A 277 2.68 -5.25 10.82
CA SER A 277 2.81 -4.17 11.82
C SER A 277 1.61 -3.20 11.86
N ARG A 278 1.77 -1.95 11.40
CA ARG A 278 0.72 -0.90 11.33
C ARG A 278 -0.38 -1.23 10.34
N PHE A 279 -0.06 -1.98 9.29
CA PHE A 279 -0.98 -2.33 8.21
C PHE A 279 -1.77 -3.57 8.61
N ARG A 280 -2.89 -3.34 9.30
CA ARG A 280 -3.74 -4.36 9.93
C ARG A 280 -5.01 -4.61 9.12
N GLU A 281 -4.91 -4.57 7.81
CA GLU A 281 -5.97 -4.92 6.87
C GLU A 281 -5.34 -5.49 5.59
N VAL A 282 -6.13 -6.16 4.75
CA VAL A 282 -5.69 -6.50 3.40
C VAL A 282 -5.57 -5.21 2.59
N TYR A 283 -4.46 -5.07 1.86
CA TYR A 283 -4.21 -3.98 0.91
C TYR A 283 -4.23 -4.52 -0.51
N TYR A 284 -4.77 -3.74 -1.44
CA TYR A 284 -5.06 -4.22 -2.78
C TYR A 284 -3.79 -4.58 -3.56
N TRP A 285 -2.96 -3.62 -3.93
CA TRP A 285 -1.82 -3.92 -4.80
C TRP A 285 -0.74 -4.78 -4.11
N ASP A 286 -0.54 -4.63 -2.80
CA ASP A 286 0.36 -5.47 -1.97
C ASP A 286 0.04 -6.96 -2.12
N SER A 287 -1.25 -7.28 -2.24
CA SER A 287 -1.75 -8.65 -2.38
C SER A 287 -1.20 -9.35 -3.62
N TYR A 288 -0.80 -8.62 -4.67
CA TYR A 288 -0.20 -9.23 -5.85
C TYR A 288 1.10 -9.94 -5.49
N TRP A 289 2.02 -9.24 -4.83
CA TRP A 289 3.30 -9.82 -4.44
C TRP A 289 3.18 -10.84 -3.32
N VAL A 290 2.21 -10.68 -2.42
CA VAL A 290 1.85 -11.74 -1.48
C VAL A 290 1.47 -13.01 -2.24
N ILE A 291 0.57 -12.92 -3.24
CA ILE A 291 0.17 -14.06 -4.07
C ILE A 291 1.37 -14.66 -4.81
N ARG A 292 2.29 -13.84 -5.34
CA ARG A 292 3.53 -14.33 -5.95
C ARG A 292 4.35 -15.20 -4.99
N GLY A 293 4.49 -14.77 -3.74
CA GLY A 293 5.14 -15.56 -2.68
C GLY A 293 4.39 -16.81 -2.29
N LEU A 294 3.06 -16.74 -2.22
CA LEU A 294 2.20 -17.90 -1.94
C LEU A 294 2.28 -18.94 -3.05
N MET A 295 2.43 -18.54 -4.32
CA MET A 295 2.65 -19.47 -5.43
C MET A 295 3.98 -20.22 -5.29
N ALA A 296 5.06 -19.53 -4.91
CA ALA A 296 6.35 -20.18 -4.61
C ALA A 296 6.23 -21.13 -3.40
N SER A 297 5.42 -20.74 -2.40
CA SER A 297 5.12 -21.50 -1.19
C SER A 297 4.10 -22.64 -1.37
N LYS A 298 3.54 -22.82 -2.57
CA LYS A 298 2.48 -23.80 -2.89
C LYS A 298 1.18 -23.62 -2.08
N MET A 299 0.91 -22.39 -1.62
CA MET A 299 -0.28 -22.02 -0.83
C MET A 299 -1.41 -21.44 -1.71
N TYR A 300 -1.96 -22.27 -2.59
CA TYR A 300 -2.94 -21.87 -3.60
C TYR A 300 -4.31 -21.48 -3.03
N ALA A 301 -4.78 -22.18 -1.99
CA ALA A 301 -6.06 -21.90 -1.36
C ALA A 301 -6.02 -20.57 -0.59
N THR A 302 -4.89 -20.28 0.08
CA THR A 302 -4.67 -18.98 0.72
C THR A 302 -4.66 -17.84 -0.30
N ALA A 303 -4.01 -18.02 -1.45
CA ALA A 303 -4.02 -17.03 -2.53
C ALA A 303 -5.43 -16.78 -3.10
N LYS A 304 -6.21 -17.86 -3.29
CA LYS A 304 -7.61 -17.77 -3.75
C LYS A 304 -8.52 -17.06 -2.75
N ALA A 305 -8.28 -17.23 -1.45
CA ALA A 305 -9.02 -16.52 -0.39
C ALA A 305 -8.79 -15.00 -0.46
N ILE A 306 -7.55 -14.56 -0.71
CA ILE A 306 -7.22 -13.14 -0.89
C ILE A 306 -8.01 -12.55 -2.07
N VAL A 307 -7.98 -13.19 -3.24
CA VAL A 307 -8.76 -12.76 -4.41
C VAL A 307 -10.26 -12.72 -4.13
N THR A 308 -10.78 -13.72 -3.41
CA THR A 308 -12.20 -13.78 -3.02
C THR A 308 -12.60 -12.59 -2.15
N ASN A 309 -11.73 -12.18 -1.21
CA ASN A 309 -11.96 -11.00 -0.39
C ASN A 309 -11.96 -9.71 -1.22
N LEU A 310 -11.00 -9.54 -2.14
CA LEU A 310 -10.93 -8.36 -3.02
C LEU A 310 -12.16 -8.27 -3.94
N ILE A 311 -12.62 -9.40 -4.48
CA ILE A 311 -13.87 -9.47 -5.26
C ILE A 311 -15.07 -9.08 -4.40
N SER A 312 -15.15 -9.51 -3.13
CA SER A 312 -16.27 -9.14 -2.26
C SER A 312 -16.33 -7.64 -1.97
N LEU A 313 -15.17 -6.98 -1.84
CA LEU A 313 -15.09 -5.53 -1.71
C LEU A 313 -15.55 -4.84 -3.00
N LEU A 314 -15.07 -5.33 -4.15
CA LEU A 314 -15.46 -4.83 -5.47
C LEU A 314 -16.97 -4.96 -5.70
N ASP A 315 -17.58 -6.11 -5.39
CA ASP A 315 -19.01 -6.32 -5.55
C ASP A 315 -19.85 -5.40 -4.65
N THR A 316 -19.32 -5.02 -3.48
CA THR A 316 -20.02 -4.17 -2.51
C THR A 316 -19.86 -2.68 -2.80
N TYR A 317 -18.65 -2.26 -3.18
CA TYR A 317 -18.27 -0.84 -3.31
C TYR A 317 -18.07 -0.37 -4.75
N GLY A 318 -18.21 -1.27 -5.73
CA GLY A 318 -18.06 -1.00 -7.17
C GLY A 318 -16.61 -0.98 -7.67
N HIS A 319 -15.63 -1.07 -6.77
CA HIS A 319 -14.20 -1.11 -7.08
C HIS A 319 -13.44 -1.79 -5.94
N VAL A 320 -12.22 -2.29 -6.22
CA VAL A 320 -11.36 -2.81 -5.16
C VAL A 320 -10.83 -1.63 -4.34
N LEU A 321 -11.02 -1.67 -3.02
CA LEU A 321 -10.59 -0.60 -2.12
C LEU A 321 -9.08 -0.66 -1.86
N SER A 322 -8.47 0.49 -1.56
CA SER A 322 -7.07 0.55 -1.10
C SER A 322 -6.77 -0.45 0.02
N GLY A 323 -7.68 -0.55 1.00
CA GLY A 323 -7.69 -1.60 2.00
C GLY A 323 -9.08 -1.81 2.62
N ALA A 324 -9.26 -2.85 3.41
CA ALA A 324 -10.56 -3.25 3.97
C ALA A 324 -11.01 -2.41 5.19
N ARG A 325 -10.97 -1.08 5.07
CA ARG A 325 -11.42 -0.14 6.11
C ARG A 325 -12.39 0.88 5.53
N ALA A 326 -13.36 1.32 6.33
CA ALA A 326 -14.38 2.28 5.93
C ALA A 326 -13.80 3.61 5.44
N TYR A 327 -12.64 4.04 5.94
CA TYR A 327 -11.97 5.27 5.47
C TYR A 327 -11.24 5.10 4.13
N TYR A 328 -11.18 3.89 3.56
CA TYR A 328 -10.65 3.59 2.24
C TYR A 328 -11.71 3.45 1.15
N THR A 329 -13.02 3.53 1.46
CA THR A 329 -14.10 3.32 0.48
C THR A 329 -14.21 4.41 -0.61
N ASN A 330 -13.39 5.45 -0.54
CA ASN A 330 -13.35 6.58 -1.46
C ASN A 330 -12.23 6.48 -2.52
N ARG A 331 -11.40 5.43 -2.47
CA ARG A 331 -10.24 5.27 -3.34
C ARG A 331 -9.81 3.81 -3.50
N SER A 332 -9.21 3.53 -4.65
CA SER A 332 -8.64 2.23 -4.99
C SER A 332 -7.14 2.13 -4.67
N GLN A 333 -6.43 1.28 -5.40
CA GLN A 333 -4.98 1.14 -5.48
C GLN A 333 -4.61 0.61 -6.88
N PRO A 334 -3.33 0.53 -7.28
CA PRO A 334 -2.94 0.02 -8.60
C PRO A 334 -3.62 -1.30 -8.98
N PRO A 335 -4.32 -1.36 -10.13
CA PRO A 335 -5.26 -2.45 -10.39
C PRO A 335 -4.60 -3.73 -10.87
N LEU A 336 -4.36 -4.65 -9.94
CA LEU A 336 -3.64 -5.91 -10.17
C LEU A 336 -4.52 -7.15 -9.96
N LEU A 337 -5.83 -7.02 -9.73
CA LEU A 337 -6.73 -8.15 -9.47
C LEU A 337 -6.73 -9.17 -10.63
N SER A 338 -6.74 -8.70 -11.88
CA SER A 338 -6.67 -9.58 -13.05
C SER A 338 -5.39 -10.40 -13.08
N ALA A 339 -4.25 -9.76 -12.76
CA ALA A 339 -2.95 -10.40 -12.72
C ALA A 339 -2.88 -11.41 -11.56
N MET A 340 -3.50 -11.14 -10.40
CA MET A 340 -3.61 -12.10 -9.30
C MET A 340 -4.38 -13.36 -9.73
N VAL A 341 -5.53 -13.18 -10.39
CA VAL A 341 -6.33 -14.29 -10.94
C VAL A 341 -5.52 -15.07 -11.97
N TYR A 342 -4.78 -14.38 -12.83
CA TYR A 342 -3.93 -14.97 -13.87
C TYR A 342 -2.85 -15.87 -13.25
N GLU A 343 -2.13 -15.38 -12.24
CA GLU A 343 -1.07 -16.14 -11.56
C GLU A 343 -1.62 -17.41 -10.91
N ILE A 344 -2.76 -17.33 -10.22
CA ILE A 344 -3.39 -18.50 -9.58
C ILE A 344 -3.85 -19.48 -10.66
N TYR A 345 -4.54 -19.01 -11.70
CA TYR A 345 -5.03 -19.86 -12.79
C TYR A 345 -3.89 -20.57 -13.51
N ASN A 346 -2.81 -19.85 -13.86
CA ASN A 346 -1.67 -20.43 -14.57
C ASN A 346 -0.98 -21.55 -13.77
N ARG A 347 -1.05 -21.51 -12.44
CA ARG A 347 -0.50 -22.56 -11.57
C ARG A 347 -1.47 -23.72 -11.31
N THR A 348 -2.77 -23.45 -11.29
CA THR A 348 -3.77 -24.42 -10.78
C THR A 348 -4.71 -24.97 -11.84
N GLY A 349 -4.86 -24.29 -12.97
CA GLY A 349 -5.89 -24.59 -13.97
C GLY A 349 -7.32 -24.35 -13.48
N ASP A 350 -7.52 -23.58 -12.41
CA ASP A 350 -8.83 -23.35 -11.78
C ASP A 350 -9.75 -22.46 -12.65
N VAL A 351 -10.43 -23.09 -13.62
CA VAL A 351 -11.39 -22.43 -14.51
C VAL A 351 -12.56 -21.82 -13.74
N GLU A 352 -12.93 -22.37 -12.58
CA GLU A 352 -14.03 -21.82 -11.77
C GLU A 352 -13.66 -20.49 -11.11
N LEU A 353 -12.41 -20.35 -10.66
CA LEU A 353 -11.89 -19.05 -10.23
C LEU A 353 -11.98 -18.02 -11.36
N VAL A 354 -11.62 -18.39 -12.60
CA VAL A 354 -11.70 -17.51 -13.76
C VAL A 354 -13.15 -17.10 -14.04
N ARG A 355 -14.07 -18.07 -14.07
CA ARG A 355 -15.51 -17.83 -14.29
C ARG A 355 -16.11 -16.89 -13.26
N ARG A 356 -15.75 -17.05 -11.98
CA ARG A 356 -16.23 -16.19 -10.90
C ARG A 356 -15.59 -14.80 -10.90
N SER A 357 -14.34 -14.69 -11.38
CA SER A 357 -13.60 -13.43 -11.41
C SER A 357 -13.96 -12.54 -12.61
N LEU A 358 -14.39 -13.12 -13.73
CA LEU A 358 -14.63 -12.37 -14.97
C LEU A 358 -15.67 -11.23 -14.78
N PRO A 359 -16.88 -11.45 -14.20
CA PRO A 359 -17.83 -10.36 -14.04
C PRO A 359 -17.35 -9.22 -13.10
N PRO A 360 -16.74 -9.50 -11.92
CA PRO A 360 -16.08 -8.46 -11.12
C PRO A 360 -15.00 -7.69 -11.88
N LEU A 361 -14.15 -8.36 -12.66
CA LEU A 361 -13.10 -7.68 -13.44
C LEU A 361 -13.68 -6.71 -14.49
N LEU A 362 -14.82 -7.05 -15.10
CA LEU A 362 -15.54 -6.13 -16.00
C LEU A 362 -16.02 -4.87 -15.26
N LYS A 363 -16.52 -5.01 -14.02
CA LYS A 363 -16.91 -3.87 -13.18
C LYS A 363 -15.70 -3.02 -12.78
N GLU A 364 -14.57 -3.63 -12.44
CA GLU A 364 -13.34 -2.89 -12.13
C GLU A 364 -12.85 -2.09 -13.33
N TYR A 365 -12.87 -2.70 -14.51
CA TYR A 365 -12.52 -2.04 -15.76
C TYR A 365 -13.43 -0.82 -16.03
N GLN A 366 -14.73 -0.95 -15.75
CA GLN A 366 -15.68 0.17 -15.84
C GLN A 366 -15.36 1.29 -14.85
N PHE A 367 -15.00 0.95 -13.60
CA PHE A 367 -14.57 1.94 -12.61
C PHE A 367 -13.37 2.75 -13.11
N TRP A 368 -12.31 2.09 -13.59
CA TRP A 368 -11.13 2.78 -14.09
C TRP A 368 -11.40 3.58 -15.36
N ASN A 369 -12.36 3.18 -16.20
CA ASN A 369 -12.75 3.94 -17.40
C ASN A 369 -13.94 4.90 -17.18
N SER A 370 -14.30 5.19 -15.93
CA SER A 370 -15.29 6.21 -15.59
C SER A 370 -14.77 7.63 -15.91
N GLU A 371 -15.69 8.59 -15.95
CA GLU A 371 -15.41 9.98 -16.37
C GLU A 371 -14.31 10.67 -15.54
N ILE A 372 -14.22 10.37 -14.24
CA ILE A 372 -13.25 11.02 -13.34
C ILE A 372 -11.81 10.52 -13.52
N HIS A 373 -11.65 9.28 -13.98
CA HIS A 373 -10.34 8.67 -14.19
C HIS A 373 -9.87 8.82 -15.64
N LYS A 374 -10.81 8.95 -16.58
CA LYS A 374 -10.51 9.01 -18.02
C LYS A 374 -10.13 10.41 -18.46
N VAL A 375 -9.04 10.51 -19.21
CA VAL A 375 -8.54 11.74 -19.82
C VAL A 375 -8.30 11.51 -21.31
N ILE A 376 -8.71 12.49 -22.13
CA ILE A 376 -8.48 12.47 -23.58
C ILE A 376 -7.27 13.34 -23.92
N ILE A 377 -6.28 12.74 -24.56
CA ILE A 377 -5.12 13.41 -25.17
C ILE A 377 -5.31 13.44 -26.69
N HIS A 378 -5.18 14.61 -27.32
CA HIS A 378 -5.20 14.77 -28.77
C HIS A 378 -3.77 14.79 -29.31
N ASP A 379 -3.36 13.71 -29.96
CA ASP A 379 -2.15 13.64 -30.77
C ASP A 379 -2.49 14.13 -32.19
N ALA A 380 -1.76 15.14 -32.69
CA ALA A 380 -2.01 15.72 -34.01
C ALA A 380 -1.81 14.71 -35.16
N GLU A 381 -0.96 13.70 -34.97
CA GLU A 381 -0.65 12.67 -35.97
C GLU A 381 -1.56 11.45 -35.83
N GLN A 382 -1.92 11.06 -34.59
CA GLN A 382 -2.62 9.80 -34.29
C GLN A 382 -4.05 9.96 -33.76
N GLY A 383 -4.50 11.20 -33.58
CA GLY A 383 -5.86 11.54 -33.14
C GLY A 383 -6.05 11.45 -31.62
N ASN A 384 -7.28 11.17 -31.20
CA ASN A 384 -7.63 11.16 -29.78
C ASN A 384 -7.25 9.84 -29.12
N HIS A 385 -6.59 9.94 -27.97
CA HIS A 385 -6.15 8.85 -27.12
C HIS A 385 -6.84 8.94 -25.75
N SER A 386 -7.46 7.84 -25.33
CA SER A 386 -8.08 7.71 -24.00
C SER A 386 -7.11 7.04 -23.05
N LEU A 387 -6.73 7.74 -21.99
CA LEU A 387 -5.82 7.25 -20.95
C LEU A 387 -6.42 7.54 -19.57
N ASN A 388 -5.77 7.06 -18.52
CA ASN A 388 -6.29 7.13 -17.17
C ASN A 388 -5.33 7.82 -16.20
N GLN A 389 -5.90 8.46 -15.20
CA GLN A 389 -5.21 9.07 -14.06
C GLN A 389 -5.73 8.49 -12.74
N TYR A 390 -4.94 8.60 -11.67
CA TYR A 390 -5.42 8.37 -10.32
C TYR A 390 -6.28 9.56 -9.87
N TYR A 391 -7.43 9.27 -9.28
CA TYR A 391 -8.39 10.28 -8.83
C TYR A 391 -9.25 9.75 -7.67
N ALA A 392 -8.87 10.10 -6.44
CA ALA A 392 -9.67 9.77 -5.28
C ALA A 392 -10.84 10.75 -5.08
N THR A 393 -12.01 10.24 -4.73
CA THR A 393 -13.22 11.04 -4.45
C THR A 393 -13.24 11.57 -3.00
N TRP A 394 -12.12 12.13 -2.55
CA TRP A 394 -11.94 12.59 -1.17
C TRP A 394 -11.19 13.92 -1.11
N ASN A 395 -11.83 14.98 -0.60
CA ASN A 395 -11.27 16.34 -0.53
C ASN A 395 -11.17 16.87 0.91
N LYS A 396 -11.07 15.97 1.88
CA LYS A 396 -10.91 16.26 3.31
C LYS A 396 -9.61 15.61 3.81
N PRO A 397 -9.10 16.00 4.99
CA PRO A 397 -7.99 15.28 5.62
C PRO A 397 -8.28 13.77 5.67
N ARG A 398 -7.34 12.94 5.23
CA ARG A 398 -7.48 11.47 5.28
C ARG A 398 -7.62 11.02 6.74
N PRO A 399 -8.61 10.21 7.13
CA PRO A 399 -8.79 9.84 8.54
C PRO A 399 -7.55 9.23 9.18
N GLU A 400 -6.84 8.37 8.46
CA GLU A 400 -5.63 7.67 8.92
C GLU A 400 -4.39 8.55 9.05
N SER A 401 -4.42 9.79 8.53
CA SER A 401 -3.34 10.79 8.59
C SER A 401 -3.87 12.20 8.92
N SER A 402 -5.06 12.33 9.53
CA SER A 402 -5.84 13.58 9.51
C SER A 402 -5.12 14.75 10.16
N THR A 403 -4.49 14.53 11.32
CA THR A 403 -3.71 15.55 12.03
C THR A 403 -2.50 16.01 11.21
N MET A 404 -1.88 15.13 10.43
CA MET A 404 -0.73 15.46 9.58
C MET A 404 -1.19 16.26 8.36
N ASP A 405 -2.23 15.80 7.68
CA ASP A 405 -2.83 16.46 6.52
C ASP A 405 -3.24 17.90 6.87
N LYS A 406 -3.93 18.09 8.00
CA LYS A 406 -4.33 19.43 8.50
C LYS A 406 -3.14 20.33 8.80
N LYS A 407 -2.08 19.78 9.42
CA LYS A 407 -0.85 20.54 9.73
C LYS A 407 -0.14 21.01 8.45
N ILE A 408 -0.14 20.19 7.41
CA ILE A 408 0.49 20.55 6.14
C ILE A 408 -0.36 21.58 5.40
N ALA A 409 -1.67 21.33 5.33
CA ALA A 409 -2.63 22.21 4.68
C ALA A 409 -2.79 23.57 5.39
N SER A 410 -2.34 23.72 6.65
CA SER A 410 -2.32 25.02 7.33
C SER A 410 -1.36 26.03 6.69
N LYS A 411 -0.47 25.58 5.80
CA LYS A 411 0.39 26.45 4.98
C LYS A 411 -0.36 27.09 3.81
N LEU A 412 -1.53 26.56 3.45
CA LEU A 412 -2.39 27.07 2.38
C LEU A 412 -3.37 28.10 2.96
N LEU A 413 -3.63 29.16 2.21
CA LEU A 413 -4.34 30.33 2.71
C LEU A 413 -5.86 30.17 2.65
N ASN A 414 -6.39 29.53 1.60
CA ASN A 414 -7.82 29.42 1.39
C ASN A 414 -8.33 27.96 1.39
N ASP A 415 -9.61 27.79 1.67
CA ASP A 415 -10.23 26.48 1.81
C ASP A 415 -10.33 25.69 0.48
N PRO A 416 -10.59 26.30 -0.69
CA PRO A 416 -10.52 25.60 -1.97
C PRO A 416 -9.15 24.97 -2.26
N GLU A 417 -8.05 25.69 -2.00
CA GLU A 417 -6.70 25.15 -2.12
C GLU A 417 -6.47 23.97 -1.18
N LYS A 418 -6.94 24.06 0.07
CA LYS A 418 -6.84 22.95 1.01
C LYS A 418 -7.65 21.74 0.55
N GLN A 419 -8.87 21.94 0.05
CA GLN A 419 -9.71 20.86 -0.47
C GLN A 419 -9.08 20.18 -1.68
N GLN A 420 -8.52 20.96 -2.61
CA GLN A 420 -7.76 20.41 -3.74
C GLN A 420 -6.55 19.63 -3.23
N PHE A 421 -5.76 20.22 -2.33
CA PHE A 421 -4.59 19.56 -1.76
C PHE A 421 -4.94 18.23 -1.06
N TYR A 422 -6.04 18.17 -0.30
CA TYR A 422 -6.51 16.92 0.29
C TYR A 422 -6.89 15.87 -0.75
N ARG A 423 -7.44 16.29 -1.89
CA ARG A 423 -7.71 15.40 -3.03
C ARG A 423 -6.45 14.89 -3.67
N GLU A 424 -5.44 15.75 -3.81
CA GLU A 424 -4.13 15.33 -4.29
C GLU A 424 -3.52 14.30 -3.34
N LEU A 425 -3.57 14.52 -2.03
CA LEU A 425 -3.11 13.54 -1.04
C LEU A 425 -3.81 12.19 -1.18
N ALA A 426 -5.15 12.18 -1.23
CA ALA A 426 -5.92 10.96 -1.38
C ALA A 426 -5.64 10.25 -2.71
N SER A 427 -5.48 11.00 -3.80
CA SER A 427 -5.16 10.44 -5.13
C SER A 427 -3.73 9.89 -5.17
N THR A 428 -2.78 10.51 -4.46
CA THR A 428 -1.44 9.92 -4.31
C THR A 428 -1.47 8.62 -3.50
N THR A 429 -2.34 8.50 -2.49
CA THR A 429 -2.52 7.21 -1.80
C THR A 429 -3.15 6.15 -2.69
N GLU A 430 -4.02 6.53 -3.62
CA GLU A 430 -4.57 5.63 -4.62
C GLU A 430 -3.49 5.13 -5.60
N SER A 431 -2.44 5.89 -5.85
CA SER A 431 -1.33 5.40 -6.68
C SER A 431 -0.44 4.38 -5.98
N GLY A 432 -0.51 4.27 -4.65
CA GLY A 432 0.42 3.48 -3.83
C GLY A 432 1.78 4.15 -3.62
N TRP A 433 2.01 5.33 -4.20
CA TRP A 433 3.29 6.06 -4.14
C TRP A 433 3.21 7.32 -3.25
N ASP A 434 2.73 7.14 -2.02
CA ASP A 434 2.28 8.19 -1.09
C ASP A 434 3.29 8.59 -0.01
N PHE A 435 4.42 9.26 -0.29
CA PHE A 435 4.54 10.25 -1.34
C PHE A 435 5.89 10.17 -2.05
N SER A 436 5.91 10.71 -3.26
CA SER A 436 7.09 10.84 -4.12
C SER A 436 7.09 12.20 -4.81
N THR A 437 8.29 12.72 -5.06
CA THR A 437 8.55 13.88 -5.94
C THR A 437 8.01 13.68 -7.35
N ARG A 438 7.72 12.44 -7.77
CA ARG A 438 6.98 12.10 -9.00
C ARG A 438 5.68 12.89 -9.14
N TRP A 439 5.01 13.18 -8.03
CA TRP A 439 3.70 13.82 -8.00
C TRP A 439 3.75 15.32 -7.69
N MET A 440 4.93 15.92 -7.57
CA MET A 440 5.11 17.29 -7.09
C MET A 440 5.59 18.21 -8.21
N ARG A 441 4.91 19.35 -8.41
CA ARG A 441 5.39 20.37 -9.35
C ARG A 441 6.73 20.96 -8.90
N ASN A 442 6.93 21.08 -7.59
CA ASN A 442 8.19 21.45 -6.96
C ASN A 442 8.60 20.38 -5.93
N PRO A 443 9.66 19.59 -6.18
CA PRO A 443 10.14 18.54 -5.28
C PRO A 443 10.45 18.99 -3.84
N SER A 444 10.71 20.28 -3.62
CA SER A 444 11.01 20.85 -2.30
C SER A 444 9.76 21.30 -1.54
N GLU A 445 8.61 21.40 -2.21
CA GLU A 445 7.36 21.92 -1.65
C GLU A 445 6.23 20.90 -1.75
N PHE A 446 6.01 20.20 -0.64
CA PHE A 446 5.00 19.14 -0.57
C PHE A 446 3.56 19.61 -0.88
N THR A 447 3.24 20.89 -0.67
CA THR A 447 1.94 21.49 -1.03
C THR A 447 1.70 21.57 -2.54
N THR A 448 2.73 21.31 -3.35
CA THR A 448 2.64 21.30 -4.82
C THR A 448 2.33 19.93 -5.42
N LEU A 449 1.85 18.99 -4.60
CA LEU A 449 1.28 17.72 -5.06
C LEU A 449 0.17 17.99 -6.09
N ALA A 450 0.20 17.25 -7.19
CA ALA A 450 -0.70 17.41 -8.34
C ALA A 450 -0.89 16.07 -9.07
N THR A 451 -1.19 15.02 -8.30
CA THR A 451 -1.40 13.65 -8.81
C THR A 451 -2.54 13.60 -9.83
N THR A 452 -3.62 14.34 -9.60
CA THR A 452 -4.78 14.42 -10.53
C THR A 452 -4.47 15.18 -11.82
N LYS A 453 -3.22 15.61 -12.01
CA LYS A 453 -2.72 16.31 -13.21
C LYS A 453 -1.62 15.52 -13.91
N ILE A 454 -1.53 14.22 -13.65
CA ILE A 454 -0.53 13.33 -14.25
C ILE A 454 -1.24 12.12 -14.82
N LEU A 455 -0.93 11.77 -16.07
CA LEU A 455 -1.20 10.46 -16.65
C LEU A 455 -0.03 9.54 -16.31
N PRO A 456 -0.19 8.56 -15.42
CA PRO A 456 0.91 7.72 -14.96
C PRO A 456 1.15 6.55 -15.92
N VAL A 457 2.42 6.27 -16.21
CA VAL A 457 2.86 5.11 -17.02
C VAL A 457 2.37 3.80 -16.39
N ASP A 458 2.52 3.67 -15.07
CA ASP A 458 2.16 2.47 -14.33
C ASP A 458 0.66 2.22 -14.32
N LEU A 459 -0.20 3.22 -14.04
CA LEU A 459 -1.65 2.99 -14.10
C LEU A 459 -2.10 2.47 -15.47
N ASN A 460 -1.62 3.09 -16.54
CA ASN A 460 -2.05 2.74 -17.89
C ASN A 460 -1.50 1.38 -18.35
N ILE A 461 -0.34 0.94 -17.84
CA ILE A 461 0.12 -0.44 -18.08
C ILE A 461 -0.70 -1.47 -17.29
N PHE A 462 -1.13 -1.15 -16.06
CA PHE A 462 -1.96 -2.05 -15.28
C PHE A 462 -3.34 -2.25 -15.91
N ILE A 463 -3.94 -1.18 -16.44
CA ILE A 463 -5.21 -1.29 -17.17
C ILE A 463 -5.02 -2.05 -18.49
N LEU A 464 -3.93 -1.81 -19.23
CA LEU A 464 -3.63 -2.59 -20.43
C LEU A 464 -3.46 -4.08 -20.11
N ARG A 465 -2.80 -4.41 -18.99
CA ARG A 465 -2.70 -5.79 -18.52
C ARG A 465 -4.08 -6.37 -18.20
N MET A 466 -4.91 -5.60 -17.51
CA MET A 466 -6.29 -6.00 -17.20
C MET A 466 -7.10 -6.31 -18.46
N GLU A 467 -6.99 -5.49 -19.51
CA GLU A 467 -7.69 -5.73 -20.78
C GLU A 467 -7.25 -7.04 -21.43
N LEU A 468 -5.93 -7.32 -21.45
CA LEU A 468 -5.38 -8.56 -21.99
C LEU A 468 -5.80 -9.78 -21.15
N ASP A 469 -5.76 -9.67 -19.83
CA ASP A 469 -6.18 -10.75 -18.91
C ASP A 469 -7.68 -11.04 -19.05
N ILE A 470 -8.54 -10.01 -19.13
CA ILE A 470 -9.99 -10.19 -19.35
C ILE A 470 -10.22 -10.88 -20.69
N ALA A 471 -9.54 -10.47 -21.77
CA ALA A 471 -9.66 -11.12 -23.06
C ALA A 471 -9.26 -12.61 -23.00
N PHE A 472 -8.20 -12.93 -22.25
CA PHE A 472 -7.76 -14.31 -22.01
C PHE A 472 -8.79 -15.11 -21.21
N PHE A 473 -9.27 -14.57 -20.09
CA PHE A 473 -10.26 -15.22 -19.22
C PHE A 473 -11.58 -15.48 -19.94
N ALA A 474 -12.05 -14.51 -20.73
CA ALA A 474 -13.24 -14.64 -21.54
C ALA A 474 -13.12 -15.82 -22.52
N LYS A 475 -11.96 -16.02 -23.17
CA LYS A 475 -11.72 -17.22 -24.00
C LYS A 475 -11.76 -18.51 -23.20
N VAL A 476 -11.14 -18.52 -22.01
CA VAL A 476 -11.11 -19.70 -21.13
C VAL A 476 -12.53 -20.16 -20.75
N VAL A 477 -13.47 -19.23 -20.57
CA VAL A 477 -14.85 -19.55 -20.18
C VAL A 477 -15.84 -19.60 -21.36
N GLY A 478 -15.39 -19.35 -22.59
CA GLY A 478 -16.21 -19.42 -23.81
C GLY A 478 -16.95 -18.14 -24.19
N GLU A 479 -16.66 -17.00 -23.54
CA GLU A 479 -17.25 -15.68 -23.79
C GLU A 479 -16.52 -14.96 -24.94
N ASN A 480 -16.64 -15.48 -26.16
CA ASN A 480 -15.84 -15.03 -27.31
C ASN A 480 -16.04 -13.55 -27.67
N THR A 481 -17.27 -13.01 -27.57
CA THR A 481 -17.54 -11.60 -27.86
C THR A 481 -16.80 -10.68 -26.88
N VAL A 482 -16.84 -10.99 -25.58
CA VAL A 482 -16.09 -10.25 -24.56
C VAL A 482 -14.59 -10.33 -24.85
N ALA A 483 -14.10 -11.52 -25.25
CA ALA A 483 -12.69 -11.68 -25.59
C ALA A 483 -12.24 -10.80 -26.76
N GLU A 484 -13.05 -10.72 -27.83
CA GLU A 484 -12.76 -9.88 -29.00
C GLU A 484 -12.85 -8.38 -28.67
N ASP A 485 -13.84 -7.98 -27.87
CA ASP A 485 -14.01 -6.60 -27.43
C ASP A 485 -12.81 -6.10 -26.63
N PHE A 486 -12.37 -6.90 -25.65
CA PHE A 486 -11.22 -6.54 -24.81
C PHE A 486 -9.89 -6.62 -25.54
N LEU A 487 -9.76 -7.50 -26.55
CA LEU A 487 -8.59 -7.47 -27.43
C LEU A 487 -8.52 -6.20 -28.29
N ARG A 488 -9.68 -5.70 -28.76
CA ARG A 488 -9.74 -4.40 -29.46
C ARG A 488 -9.44 -3.23 -28.53
N ALA A 489 -9.94 -3.29 -27.28
CA ALA A 489 -9.63 -2.30 -26.25
C ALA A 489 -8.12 -2.26 -25.96
N SER A 490 -7.49 -3.42 -25.75
CA SER A 490 -6.04 -3.51 -25.48
C SER A 490 -5.21 -2.99 -26.64
N GLN A 491 -5.59 -3.26 -27.89
CA GLN A 491 -4.91 -2.72 -29.07
C GLN A 491 -5.04 -1.19 -29.16
N THR A 492 -6.22 -0.66 -28.82
CA THR A 492 -6.47 0.79 -28.80
C THR A 492 -5.63 1.47 -27.72
N ARG A 493 -5.60 0.90 -26.51
CA ARG A 493 -4.77 1.41 -25.41
C ARG A 493 -3.29 1.28 -25.68
N GLN A 494 -2.83 0.18 -26.29
CA GLN A 494 -1.41 0.03 -26.66
C GLN A 494 -0.97 1.15 -27.60
N LYS A 495 -1.79 1.51 -28.61
CA LYS A 495 -1.50 2.64 -29.51
C LYS A 495 -1.41 3.96 -28.74
N ALA A 496 -2.41 4.25 -27.91
CA ALA A 496 -2.41 5.44 -27.04
C ALA A 496 -1.18 5.48 -26.12
N PHE A 497 -0.82 4.34 -25.52
CA PHE A 497 0.31 4.21 -24.62
C PHE A 497 1.64 4.51 -25.30
N ASN A 498 1.83 3.96 -26.51
CA ASN A 498 3.03 4.18 -27.31
C ASN A 498 3.14 5.61 -27.83
N SER A 499 2.02 6.25 -28.20
CA SER A 499 2.01 7.66 -28.63
C SER A 499 2.36 8.60 -27.45
N VAL A 500 1.68 8.44 -26.31
CA VAL A 500 1.75 9.46 -25.26
C VAL A 500 2.97 9.32 -24.36
N PHE A 501 3.36 8.09 -23.98
CA PHE A 501 4.36 7.88 -22.93
C PHE A 501 5.76 7.56 -23.45
N TRP A 502 5.90 7.03 -24.67
CA TRP A 502 7.22 6.66 -25.19
C TRP A 502 8.07 7.91 -25.43
N ASN A 503 9.32 7.88 -24.95
CA ASN A 503 10.30 8.91 -25.27
C ASN A 503 11.48 8.30 -26.03
N GLU A 504 11.57 8.62 -27.32
CA GLU A 504 12.56 8.01 -28.22
C GLU A 504 14.01 8.38 -27.85
N LYS A 505 14.23 9.60 -27.37
CA LYS A 505 15.55 10.10 -26.97
C LYS A 505 16.08 9.38 -25.73
N MET A 506 15.22 9.17 -24.73
CA MET A 506 15.60 8.50 -23.48
C MET A 506 15.47 6.98 -23.58
N GLY A 507 14.72 6.45 -24.56
CA GLY A 507 14.49 5.01 -24.73
C GLY A 507 13.73 4.38 -23.57
N GLN A 508 12.78 5.11 -23.00
CA GLN A 508 11.94 4.70 -21.86
C GLN A 508 10.57 5.38 -21.94
N TRP A 509 9.65 4.97 -21.08
CA TRP A 509 8.34 5.61 -20.94
C TRP A 509 8.38 6.68 -19.85
N LEU A 510 7.68 7.80 -20.04
CA LEU A 510 7.64 8.92 -19.11
C LEU A 510 6.18 9.26 -18.78
N ASP A 511 5.90 9.60 -17.53
CA ASP A 511 4.59 10.13 -17.16
C ASP A 511 4.28 11.41 -17.94
N TYR A 512 3.01 11.67 -18.24
CA TYR A 512 2.59 12.85 -18.98
C TYR A 512 1.86 13.83 -18.05
N TRP A 513 2.35 15.06 -17.94
CA TRP A 513 1.74 16.10 -17.12
C TRP A 513 0.66 16.86 -17.90
N LEU A 514 -0.51 17.03 -17.28
CA LEU A 514 -1.60 17.82 -17.85
C LEU A 514 -1.34 19.32 -17.62
N ASN A 515 -1.78 20.14 -18.59
CA ASN A 515 -1.66 21.59 -18.53
C ASN A 515 -2.63 22.18 -17.49
N ASN A 516 -2.20 23.23 -16.76
CA ASN A 516 -2.98 23.83 -15.68
C ASN A 516 -4.26 24.55 -16.15
N ASN A 517 -4.32 24.97 -17.43
CA ASN A 517 -5.44 25.72 -17.99
C ASN A 517 -6.55 24.84 -18.57
N ALA A 518 -6.44 23.53 -18.42
CA ALA A 518 -7.47 22.57 -18.81
C ALA A 518 -8.65 22.65 -17.85
N ALA A 519 -9.52 23.65 -18.05
CA ALA A 519 -10.91 23.52 -17.63
C ALA A 519 -11.48 22.25 -18.29
N CYS A 520 -12.32 21.55 -17.54
CA CYS A 520 -12.93 20.30 -17.95
C CYS A 520 -13.57 20.43 -19.34
N GLU A 521 -13.31 19.44 -20.21
CA GLU A 521 -13.88 19.20 -21.55
C GLU A 521 -13.08 19.59 -22.81
N GLU A 522 -11.88 20.15 -22.72
CA GLU A 522 -11.00 20.18 -23.90
C GLU A 522 -10.03 19.00 -23.88
N SER A 523 -10.11 18.16 -24.92
CA SER A 523 -9.07 17.20 -25.25
C SER A 523 -7.72 17.89 -25.17
N GLN A 524 -6.80 17.35 -24.38
CA GLN A 524 -5.51 17.99 -24.16
C GLN A 524 -4.60 17.71 -25.34
N THR A 525 -4.16 18.75 -26.05
CA THR A 525 -3.16 18.57 -27.10
C THR A 525 -1.89 17.95 -26.52
N TRP A 526 -1.42 16.88 -27.16
CA TRP A 526 -0.16 16.26 -26.79
C TRP A 526 0.99 17.18 -27.13
N GLU A 527 1.88 17.39 -26.16
CA GLU A 527 3.06 18.20 -26.32
C GLU A 527 4.27 17.51 -25.65
N ALA A 528 5.34 17.30 -26.41
CA ALA A 528 6.52 16.57 -25.92
C ALA A 528 7.12 17.17 -24.63
N GLN A 529 7.06 18.49 -24.45
CA GLN A 529 7.55 19.18 -23.25
C GLN A 529 6.81 18.81 -21.97
N ASN A 530 5.61 18.23 -22.07
CA ASN A 530 4.80 17.86 -20.92
C ASN A 530 5.14 16.45 -20.38
N GLN A 531 5.95 15.68 -21.10
CA GLN A 531 6.51 14.45 -20.54
C GLN A 531 7.45 14.79 -19.37
N ASN A 532 7.35 14.01 -18.29
CA ASN A 532 8.17 14.19 -17.10
C ASN A 532 9.64 13.93 -17.42
N GLN A 533 10.49 14.94 -17.23
CA GLN A 533 11.93 14.84 -17.54
C GLN A 533 12.74 14.11 -16.46
N ASN A 534 12.16 13.91 -15.27
CA ASN A 534 12.81 13.16 -14.19
C ASN A 534 12.64 11.65 -14.40
N VAL A 535 13.64 10.89 -13.98
CA VAL A 535 13.64 9.43 -14.13
C VAL A 535 13.11 8.76 -12.86
N PHE A 536 12.09 7.90 -13.04
CA PHE A 536 11.50 7.08 -11.98
C PHE A 536 11.50 5.61 -12.40
N ALA A 537 11.54 4.70 -11.43
CA ALA A 537 11.49 3.26 -11.72
C ALA A 537 10.18 2.84 -12.43
N SER A 538 9.08 3.57 -12.23
CA SER A 538 7.82 3.38 -12.94
C SER A 538 7.97 3.46 -14.47
N ASN A 539 8.96 4.21 -14.95
CA ASN A 539 9.29 4.33 -16.38
C ASN A 539 9.62 2.98 -17.03
N PHE A 540 10.05 1.99 -16.24
CA PHE A 540 10.50 0.68 -16.73
C PHE A 540 9.51 -0.45 -16.44
N VAL A 541 8.46 -0.17 -15.65
CA VAL A 541 7.38 -1.12 -15.35
C VAL A 541 6.67 -1.66 -16.61
N PRO A 542 6.57 -0.93 -17.75
CA PRO A 542 5.94 -1.49 -18.95
C PRO A 542 6.53 -2.82 -19.45
N LEU A 543 7.81 -3.09 -19.16
CA LEU A 543 8.45 -4.38 -19.44
C LEU A 543 7.77 -5.57 -18.75
N TRP A 544 7.04 -5.35 -17.66
CA TRP A 544 6.41 -6.41 -16.88
C TRP A 544 5.41 -7.26 -17.69
N ILE A 545 4.79 -6.70 -18.73
CA ILE A 545 3.81 -7.45 -19.55
C ILE A 545 4.43 -7.99 -20.84
N ASP A 546 3.95 -9.17 -21.25
CA ASP A 546 4.51 -9.92 -22.37
C ASP A 546 4.51 -9.15 -23.70
N LEU A 547 3.55 -8.25 -23.86
CA LEU A 547 3.43 -7.36 -25.02
C LEU A 547 4.69 -6.53 -25.27
N PHE A 548 5.39 -6.09 -24.23
CA PHE A 548 6.59 -5.26 -24.34
C PHE A 548 7.88 -6.06 -24.13
N ASN A 549 7.90 -7.07 -23.24
CA ASN A 549 9.12 -7.87 -23.04
C ASN A 549 9.42 -8.85 -24.20
N SER A 550 8.43 -9.17 -25.04
CA SER A 550 8.63 -10.02 -26.21
C SER A 550 9.32 -9.28 -27.37
N ASP A 551 9.28 -7.93 -27.38
CA ASP A 551 9.97 -7.10 -28.37
C ASP A 551 11.46 -6.95 -27.99
N THR A 552 12.29 -7.84 -28.52
CA THR A 552 13.72 -7.89 -28.17
C THR A 552 14.49 -6.59 -28.51
N PRO A 553 14.32 -5.95 -29.69
CA PRO A 553 14.89 -4.63 -29.97
C PRO A 553 14.49 -3.56 -28.94
N LEU A 554 13.20 -3.47 -28.60
CA LEU A 554 12.70 -2.54 -27.58
C LEU A 554 13.35 -2.81 -26.23
N VAL A 555 13.33 -4.07 -25.77
CA VAL A 555 13.93 -4.47 -24.49
C VAL A 555 15.39 -4.09 -24.44
N LYS A 556 16.19 -4.32 -25.49
CA LYS A 556 17.60 -3.91 -25.53
C LYS A 556 17.77 -2.41 -25.35
N LYS A 557 16.91 -1.60 -25.99
CA LYS A 557 16.93 -0.14 -25.85
C LYS A 557 16.60 0.29 -24.41
N VAL A 558 15.51 -0.24 -23.85
CA VAL A 558 15.05 0.07 -22.49
C VAL A 558 16.06 -0.41 -21.45
N THR A 559 16.69 -1.57 -21.65
CA THR A 559 17.73 -2.12 -20.77
C THR A 559 18.94 -1.18 -20.67
N ARG A 560 19.41 -0.66 -21.81
CA ARG A 560 20.51 0.34 -21.83
C ARG A 560 20.09 1.64 -21.17
N SER A 561 18.84 2.06 -21.36
CA SER A 561 18.28 3.24 -20.67
C SER A 561 18.29 3.03 -19.15
N LEU A 562 17.82 1.87 -18.66
CA LEU A 562 17.85 1.52 -17.23
C LEU A 562 19.27 1.53 -16.67
N GLN A 563 20.23 0.92 -17.37
CA GLN A 563 21.63 0.88 -16.93
C GLN A 563 22.26 2.28 -16.84
N SER A 564 21.94 3.16 -17.79
CA SER A 564 22.48 4.53 -17.83
C SER A 564 21.68 5.54 -17.00
N SER A 565 20.48 5.16 -16.53
CA SER A 565 19.60 6.04 -15.73
C SER A 565 20.18 6.45 -14.38
N GLY A 566 21.09 5.65 -13.81
CA GLY A 566 21.53 5.80 -12.42
C GLY A 566 20.54 5.25 -11.38
N LEU A 567 19.45 4.60 -11.78
CA LEU A 567 18.55 3.92 -10.83
C LEU A 567 19.15 2.59 -10.32
N LEU A 568 20.00 1.92 -11.12
CA LEU A 568 20.67 0.70 -10.68
C LEU A 568 21.75 1.04 -9.64
N ARG A 569 21.58 0.51 -8.43
CA ARG A 569 22.48 0.71 -7.27
C ARG A 569 22.97 -0.62 -6.72
N ALA A 570 23.77 -0.54 -5.66
CA ALA A 570 24.44 -1.70 -5.06
C ALA A 570 23.46 -2.76 -4.54
N ALA A 571 22.30 -2.34 -4.04
CA ALA A 571 21.30 -3.22 -3.43
C ALA A 571 19.97 -3.27 -4.20
N GLY A 572 19.94 -2.88 -5.47
CA GLY A 572 18.75 -2.97 -6.34
C GLY A 572 18.48 -1.69 -7.14
N ILE A 573 17.21 -1.49 -7.49
CA ILE A 573 16.71 -0.36 -8.27
C ILE A 573 16.19 0.72 -7.31
N ALA A 574 16.77 1.92 -7.36
CA ALA A 574 16.21 3.09 -6.71
C ALA A 574 14.87 3.47 -7.32
N THR A 575 13.94 3.97 -6.52
CA THR A 575 12.63 4.44 -7.03
C THR A 575 12.74 5.69 -7.90
N SER A 576 13.64 6.59 -7.54
CA SER A 576 13.92 7.86 -8.22
C SER A 576 15.38 8.26 -7.99
N LEU A 577 15.82 9.37 -8.58
CA LEU A 577 17.16 9.94 -8.37
C LEU A 577 17.16 11.15 -7.44
N THR A 578 15.97 11.66 -7.10
CA THR A 578 15.84 12.87 -6.29
C THR A 578 16.07 12.53 -4.82
N ASN A 579 17.23 12.93 -4.29
CA ASN A 579 17.50 12.82 -2.86
C ASN A 579 16.82 13.96 -2.09
N SER A 580 15.51 13.82 -1.86
CA SER A 580 14.72 14.76 -1.06
C SER A 580 15.18 14.82 0.41
N GLY A 581 15.99 13.85 0.86
CA GLY A 581 16.56 13.79 2.20
C GLY A 581 17.76 14.72 2.45
N ASN A 582 18.56 15.02 1.43
CA ASN A 582 19.76 15.87 1.58
C ASN A 582 19.50 17.37 1.36
N GLN A 583 18.51 17.74 0.53
CA GLN A 583 18.03 19.13 0.45
C GLN A 583 17.13 19.54 1.62
N SER A 584 16.85 18.61 2.54
CA SER A 584 16.10 18.80 3.79
C SER A 584 17.00 18.89 5.04
N LEU A 585 18.30 19.17 4.86
CA LEU A 585 19.24 19.36 5.99
C LEU A 585 18.85 20.53 6.92
N MET A 586 17.96 21.44 6.49
CA MET A 586 17.38 22.49 7.35
C MET A 586 16.04 22.13 8.02
N LEU A 587 15.38 21.00 7.68
CA LEU A 587 14.08 20.63 8.26
C LEU A 587 14.11 19.39 9.15
N ARG A 588 15.29 18.77 9.33
CA ARG A 588 15.49 17.58 10.18
C ARG A 588 15.13 17.77 11.67
N ARG A 589 15.03 19.00 12.19
CA ARG A 589 14.70 19.22 13.60
C ARG A 589 13.20 19.29 13.92
N GLU A 590 12.32 19.61 12.95
CA GLU A 590 10.88 19.78 13.26
C GLU A 590 9.88 19.34 12.17
N ASN A 591 10.34 18.99 10.96
CA ASN A 591 9.47 18.58 9.85
C ASN A 591 10.11 17.42 9.07
N LYS A 592 9.85 16.17 9.50
CA LYS A 592 10.05 14.98 8.67
C LYS A 592 9.26 15.18 7.36
N THR A 593 9.96 15.34 6.24
CA THR A 593 9.35 15.44 4.91
C THR A 593 8.77 14.07 4.49
N CYS A 594 7.60 14.09 3.87
CA CYS A 594 6.74 12.92 3.64
C CYS A 594 7.07 12.14 2.35
N ALA A 595 8.10 12.52 1.59
CA ALA A 595 8.48 11.85 0.35
C ALA A 595 9.22 10.52 0.62
N HIS A 596 8.46 9.51 1.03
CA HIS A 596 8.98 8.24 1.54
C HIS A 596 9.38 7.25 0.44
N ARG A 597 8.90 7.46 -0.79
CA ARG A 597 9.16 6.56 -1.92
C ARG A 597 10.45 6.89 -2.67
N ASP A 598 11.06 8.07 -2.48
CA ASP A 598 12.21 8.53 -3.30
C ASP A 598 13.58 7.99 -2.86
N PHE A 599 14.63 8.34 -3.62
CA PHE A 599 16.03 8.01 -3.33
C PHE A 599 16.43 8.31 -1.87
N PRO A 600 17.12 7.39 -1.16
CA PRO A 600 17.76 6.17 -1.65
C PRO A 600 16.92 4.90 -1.51
N ASN A 601 15.58 5.01 -1.38
CA ASN A 601 14.76 3.83 -1.11
C ASN A 601 14.53 2.99 -2.37
N GLY A 602 14.54 1.68 -2.18
CA GLY A 602 14.05 0.68 -3.13
C GLY A 602 12.90 -0.11 -2.52
N TRP A 603 11.96 -0.50 -3.38
CA TRP A 603 10.73 -1.21 -2.98
C TRP A 603 10.58 -2.50 -3.75
N ALA A 604 10.23 -3.57 -3.05
CA ALA A 604 10.09 -4.91 -3.61
C ALA A 604 9.20 -4.95 -4.87
N PRO A 605 8.03 -4.28 -4.92
CA PRO A 605 7.22 -4.12 -6.13
C PRO A 605 7.97 -3.76 -7.40
N LEU A 606 8.80 -2.72 -7.32
CA LEU A 606 9.49 -2.14 -8.47
C LEU A 606 10.66 -3.02 -8.90
N GLN A 607 11.34 -3.65 -7.94
CA GLN A 607 12.35 -4.65 -8.26
C GLN A 607 11.72 -5.77 -9.07
N HIS A 608 10.63 -6.33 -8.55
CA HIS A 608 10.00 -7.52 -9.09
C HIS A 608 9.45 -7.30 -10.50
N MET A 609 8.66 -6.25 -10.72
CA MET A 609 8.06 -5.99 -12.04
C MET A 609 9.11 -5.75 -13.14
N ILE A 610 10.18 -4.99 -12.83
CA ILE A 610 11.23 -4.69 -13.81
C ILE A 610 12.09 -5.94 -14.07
N VAL A 611 12.52 -6.64 -13.02
CA VAL A 611 13.33 -7.86 -13.14
C VAL A 611 12.56 -8.94 -13.90
N GLU A 612 11.28 -9.13 -13.61
CA GLU A 612 10.45 -10.11 -14.30
C GLU A 612 10.29 -9.79 -15.79
N GLY A 613 10.07 -8.52 -16.13
CA GLY A 613 10.00 -8.09 -17.52
C GLY A 613 11.30 -8.36 -18.28
N LEU A 614 12.44 -8.04 -17.67
CA LEU A 614 13.76 -8.30 -18.25
C LEU A 614 14.07 -9.80 -18.36
N SER A 615 13.71 -10.60 -17.35
CA SER A 615 14.00 -12.04 -17.30
C SER A 615 13.21 -12.86 -18.31
N ARG A 616 11.97 -12.44 -18.61
CA ARG A 616 11.10 -13.08 -19.60
C ARG A 616 11.43 -12.71 -21.04
N SER A 617 12.27 -11.70 -21.26
CA SER A 617 12.62 -11.24 -22.60
C SER A 617 13.51 -12.21 -23.39
N GLY A 618 13.50 -12.10 -24.72
CA GLY A 618 14.42 -12.81 -25.61
C GLY A 618 15.88 -12.32 -25.55
N SER A 619 16.18 -11.25 -24.82
CA SER A 619 17.52 -10.65 -24.76
C SER A 619 18.37 -11.31 -23.67
N THR A 620 19.48 -11.95 -24.06
CA THR A 620 20.46 -12.53 -23.10
C THR A 620 21.05 -11.48 -22.16
N GLU A 621 21.34 -10.28 -22.67
CA GLU A 621 21.83 -9.15 -21.89
C GLU A 621 20.82 -8.72 -20.82
N ALA A 622 19.55 -8.56 -21.20
CA ALA A 622 18.49 -8.18 -20.26
C ALA A 622 18.29 -9.24 -19.18
N ARG A 623 18.29 -10.53 -19.55
CA ARG A 623 18.20 -11.65 -18.59
C ARG A 623 19.37 -11.68 -17.61
N SER A 624 20.58 -11.35 -18.07
CA SER A 624 21.75 -11.25 -17.20
C SER A 624 21.61 -10.12 -16.18
N ILE A 625 21.11 -8.95 -16.62
CA ILE A 625 20.88 -7.80 -15.74
C ILE A 625 19.74 -8.10 -14.75
N ALA A 626 18.68 -8.77 -15.20
CA ALA A 626 17.59 -9.22 -14.34
C ALA A 626 18.11 -10.09 -13.18
N LYS A 627 18.97 -11.07 -13.51
CA LYS A 627 19.60 -11.94 -12.52
C LYS A 627 20.47 -11.15 -11.53
N ASP A 628 21.33 -10.26 -12.02
CA ASP A 628 22.18 -9.41 -11.15
C ASP A 628 21.35 -8.55 -10.19
N ILE A 629 20.28 -7.91 -10.67
CA ILE A 629 19.39 -7.12 -9.81
C ILE A 629 18.69 -8.01 -8.78
N ALA A 630 18.19 -9.18 -9.18
CA ALA A 630 17.55 -10.13 -8.27
C ALA A 630 18.52 -10.59 -7.18
N GLU A 631 19.76 -10.92 -7.52
CA GLU A 631 20.79 -11.35 -6.57
C GLU A 631 21.14 -10.25 -5.56
N ARG A 632 21.30 -9.00 -6.02
CA ARG A 632 21.51 -7.84 -5.14
C ARG A 632 20.35 -7.65 -4.17
N TRP A 633 19.12 -7.78 -4.66
CA TRP A 633 17.93 -7.62 -3.83
C TRP A 633 17.80 -8.77 -2.82
N ILE A 634 18.06 -10.01 -3.21
CA ILE A 634 18.02 -11.15 -2.30
C ILE A 634 19.08 -10.99 -1.20
N ARG A 635 20.33 -10.65 -1.55
CA ARG A 635 21.42 -10.41 -0.57
C ARG A 635 21.06 -9.29 0.40
N THR A 636 20.54 -8.16 -0.08
CA THR A 636 20.18 -7.03 0.81
C THR A 636 19.09 -7.43 1.82
N ASN A 637 18.09 -8.19 1.37
CA ASN A 637 17.03 -8.70 2.25
C ASN A 637 17.58 -9.72 3.24
N TYR A 638 18.44 -10.64 2.81
CA TYR A 638 19.08 -11.64 3.66
C TYR A 638 19.88 -10.99 4.79
N VAL A 639 20.80 -10.09 4.45
CA VAL A 639 21.69 -9.44 5.43
C VAL A 639 20.89 -8.57 6.40
N ALA A 640 19.89 -7.82 5.93
CA ALA A 640 19.01 -7.06 6.79
C ALA A 640 18.23 -7.99 7.74
N TYR A 641 17.68 -9.09 7.21
CA TYR A 641 16.94 -10.07 8.00
C TYR A 641 17.81 -10.70 9.09
N LYS A 642 19.04 -11.13 8.78
CA LYS A 642 19.96 -11.69 9.79
C LYS A 642 20.38 -10.66 10.83
N LYS A 643 20.49 -9.37 10.46
CA LYS A 643 20.81 -8.27 11.38
C LYS A 643 19.66 -7.92 12.32
N THR A 644 18.42 -7.94 11.85
CA THR A 644 17.27 -7.40 12.60
C THR A 644 16.22 -8.43 13.03
N GLY A 645 16.29 -9.66 12.53
CA GLY A 645 15.27 -10.70 12.72
C GLY A 645 13.95 -10.42 12.00
N ALA A 646 13.92 -9.52 11.02
CA ALA A 646 12.69 -9.08 10.39
C ALA A 646 12.87 -8.71 8.91
N MET A 647 11.83 -8.98 8.12
CA MET A 647 11.71 -8.46 6.75
C MET A 647 11.12 -7.05 6.80
N HIS A 648 11.68 -6.13 6.01
CA HIS A 648 11.31 -4.72 6.03
C HIS A 648 10.43 -4.34 4.86
N GLU A 649 9.65 -3.29 5.03
CA GLU A 649 8.84 -2.67 3.98
C GLU A 649 9.68 -2.21 2.78
N LYS A 650 10.85 -1.60 3.03
CA LYS A 650 11.72 -0.98 2.04
C LYS A 650 13.18 -1.01 2.48
N TYR A 651 14.09 -0.88 1.51
CA TYR A 651 15.54 -1.00 1.72
C TYR A 651 16.31 0.20 1.16
N ASP A 652 17.47 0.50 1.74
CA ASP A 652 18.41 1.47 1.17
C ASP A 652 19.14 0.82 0.00
N VAL A 653 18.95 1.31 -1.23
CA VAL A 653 19.59 0.68 -2.38
C VAL A 653 21.06 1.08 -2.55
N GLU A 654 21.54 2.09 -1.83
CA GLU A 654 22.97 2.46 -1.83
C GLU A 654 23.81 1.50 -1.00
N LYS A 655 23.22 0.86 0.02
CA LYS A 655 23.94 0.05 1.01
C LYS A 655 23.23 -1.28 1.25
N CYS A 656 23.90 -2.36 0.87
CA CYS A 656 23.41 -3.71 1.08
C CYS A 656 23.22 -4.01 2.58
N GLY A 657 22.09 -4.63 2.93
CA GLY A 657 21.71 -4.96 4.31
C GLY A 657 21.15 -3.80 5.13
N GLU A 658 21.11 -2.58 4.57
CA GLU A 658 20.52 -1.42 5.25
C GLU A 658 19.06 -1.22 4.85
N TYR A 659 18.26 -0.86 5.84
CA TYR A 659 16.86 -0.47 5.68
C TYR A 659 16.70 0.96 6.21
N ARG A 660 15.71 1.69 5.71
CA ARG A 660 15.48 3.08 6.13
C ARG A 660 14.09 3.31 6.71
N GLY A 661 14.07 4.23 7.67
CA GLY A 661 12.88 5.00 8.01
C GLY A 661 12.75 6.28 7.19
N GLY A 662 11.65 6.99 7.39
CA GLY A 662 11.30 8.20 6.64
C GLY A 662 9.91 8.09 6.03
N GLY A 663 9.20 9.21 5.94
CA GLY A 663 7.77 9.27 5.65
C GLY A 663 6.93 9.67 6.86
N GLU A 664 5.62 9.41 6.78
CA GLU A 664 4.63 9.79 7.79
C GLU A 664 4.69 8.92 9.06
N TYR A 665 5.24 7.70 8.99
CA TYR A 665 5.25 6.71 10.07
C TYR A 665 6.64 6.06 10.27
N ILE A 666 6.79 5.31 11.37
CA ILE A 666 8.02 4.55 11.69
C ILE A 666 8.23 3.38 10.71
N PRO A 667 9.46 2.88 10.48
CA PRO A 667 9.67 1.70 9.63
C PRO A 667 8.77 0.53 10.00
N GLN A 668 8.19 -0.13 9.00
CA GLN A 668 7.29 -1.28 9.20
C GLN A 668 8.00 -2.60 8.89
N THR A 669 7.65 -3.63 9.67
CA THR A 669 8.19 -4.99 9.54
C THR A 669 7.07 -6.00 9.23
N GLY A 670 7.45 -7.10 8.62
CA GLY A 670 6.54 -8.17 8.23
C GLY A 670 7.06 -8.93 7.01
N PHE A 671 7.41 -8.26 5.90
CA PHE A 671 6.47 -7.38 5.21
C PHE A 671 5.98 -8.14 3.97
N GLY A 672 4.67 -8.24 3.76
CA GLY A 672 4.05 -9.15 2.79
C GLY A 672 4.69 -9.15 1.40
N TRP A 673 4.87 -7.98 0.76
CA TRP A 673 5.49 -7.93 -0.57
C TRP A 673 6.97 -8.32 -0.56
N SER A 674 7.70 -8.15 0.56
CA SER A 674 9.16 -8.33 0.60
C SER A 674 9.43 -9.82 0.69
N ASN A 675 8.66 -10.48 1.54
CA ASN A 675 8.58 -11.93 1.62
C ASN A 675 8.21 -12.52 0.26
N GLY A 676 7.17 -11.95 -0.37
CA GLY A 676 6.66 -12.42 -1.64
C GLY A 676 7.65 -12.32 -2.79
N VAL A 677 8.33 -11.18 -2.91
CA VAL A 677 9.30 -10.93 -3.97
C VAL A 677 10.58 -11.76 -3.79
N VAL A 678 11.09 -11.89 -2.56
CA VAL A 678 12.27 -12.75 -2.30
C VAL A 678 11.97 -14.19 -2.68
N LEU A 679 10.82 -14.74 -2.26
CA LEU A 679 10.44 -16.11 -2.61
C LEU A 679 10.21 -16.27 -4.13
N ALA A 680 9.62 -15.28 -4.78
CA ALA A 680 9.43 -15.29 -6.24
C ALA A 680 10.77 -15.26 -6.99
N PHE A 681 11.74 -14.45 -6.55
CA PHE A 681 13.07 -14.43 -7.16
C PHE A 681 13.84 -15.72 -6.92
N LEU A 682 13.77 -16.31 -5.72
CA LEU A 682 14.41 -17.60 -5.45
C LEU A 682 13.82 -18.74 -6.29
N GLU A 683 12.50 -18.75 -6.53
CA GLU A 683 11.84 -19.74 -7.40
C GLU A 683 12.31 -19.58 -8.87
N GLU A 684 12.44 -18.33 -9.32
CA GLU A 684 12.79 -18.02 -10.70
C GLU A 684 14.28 -18.28 -10.99
N PHE A 685 15.16 -17.67 -10.19
CA PHE A 685 16.61 -17.63 -10.44
C PHE A 685 17.39 -18.72 -9.71
N GLY A 686 16.80 -19.34 -8.67
CA GLY A 686 17.51 -20.29 -7.82
C GLY A 686 18.61 -19.64 -6.97
N TRP A 687 19.43 -20.50 -6.38
CA TRP A 687 20.67 -20.11 -5.71
C TRP A 687 21.65 -21.30 -5.69
N PRO A 688 22.74 -21.27 -6.47
CA PRO A 688 23.75 -22.34 -6.50
C PRO A 688 24.40 -22.60 -5.14
N GLU A 689 24.84 -23.85 -4.91
CA GLU A 689 25.42 -24.30 -3.64
C GLU A 689 26.61 -23.44 -3.16
N ASP A 690 27.49 -23.06 -4.09
CA ASP A 690 28.73 -22.32 -3.85
C ASP A 690 28.55 -20.80 -3.80
N GLN A 691 27.37 -20.29 -4.16
CA GLN A 691 27.09 -18.86 -4.18
C GLN A 691 26.86 -18.33 -2.75
N LYS A 692 27.76 -17.48 -2.27
CA LYS A 692 27.64 -16.82 -0.95
C LYS A 692 26.45 -15.87 -0.87
N MET A 693 25.99 -15.53 0.33
CA MET A 693 24.91 -14.57 0.59
C MET A 693 25.35 -13.22 1.17
N ASP A 694 26.65 -13.03 1.40
CA ASP A 694 27.21 -11.79 1.90
C ASP A 694 27.14 -10.65 0.86
N CYS A 695 27.26 -9.41 1.32
CA CYS A 695 27.27 -8.23 0.44
C CYS A 695 28.68 -7.89 -0.09
N ASN A 696 29.67 -8.76 0.15
CA ASN A 696 31.10 -8.48 -0.02
C ASN A 696 31.69 -9.04 -1.32
#